data_AF-A0A1Q9E3C7-F1
#
_entry.id   AF-A0A1Q9E3C7-F1
#
_cell.length_a   1.000
_cell.length_b   1.000
_cell.length_c   1.000
_cell.angle_alpha   90.00
_cell.angle_beta   90.00
_cell.angle_gamma   90.00
#
_symmetry.space_group_name_H-M   'P 1'
#
loop_
_entity.id
_entity.type
_entity.pdbx_description
1 polymer ?
#
loop_
_entity_poly.entity_id
_entity_poly.type
_entity_poly.pdbx_seq_one_letter_code
_entity_poly.pdbx_strand_id
1 'polypeptide(L)'
;MLLLLMTTMTMMKTTVHLLLLFPAPPQHHPCRRRRPLVSIIIIIVVIIVVIAVVVIVIIITIINILVVVIIIVTIFICTIIIISSSSSAIITTIITTIITIIIVITTTIYMISIIIIIIIINILVDVIINITIFICSIIIIISSSSSAIIPALLVMATTIFTFIIIIIIIVIIINIINIIIITMTVTMTITINIIIIIIMIMVCFFFIITVIVGMIVNTTSSSPSLRAPITSKQGPPRKMLRPQPESHCRTAPGRSRRYARVYLRFSGSIRLLAMHGCPGEESHFPPGIPLHVALSGWGKHWADNGSGSIGTDSDASQSSYSLSRATQNFDNFLSHDWGTSRWEKLLAMMVLFNTKPAARLASVAGVLTAAASIFAGRSIQVFLPVVNYFCFWTALCFAQRGFAMVSRPKMVFLDKLCISQDDAVLKQKGILGLAAFLDRSKKLTILWSPRYFSRLWCCYELATFLRHSTRQSIEIMPTKLAVLFFGMFCSTQFMSLVYVLLAAVLADEAAGQSQRIAEMVTISGLMSIAFLLPAVLCLHAGIGVAGSIGELENQLRAFRIQNCRCFCCSVDHIHPETKAPLPCDRELILEAVKKWYFEDISSPQETAWEKFNQTAQQELLPLVLDSVGTGLCMSYFSTLVWAASLPSLVFWLPAYIENEHSFEGFHLMVWWVRCCMHWVTFPLGILWYFQVYWWLCLLGLRAEKCWQGKRKLISCLSLLPLFFFGIGPTYVVEFTRAATETPSLLPVLPFSLLLAAVFSQRCRIPGARSTDRRTSAQPAEQKKEANEVVDATIHANLPRCDTAADGDLVSWTF
;
A
#
# COMPACT_ATOMS: atom_id res chain seq x y z
N MET A 1 27.12 4.21 28.22
CA MET A 1 28.50 4.35 28.73
C MET A 1 28.67 5.45 29.77
N LEU A 2 28.29 6.71 29.52
CA LEU A 2 28.31 7.79 30.53
C LEU A 2 27.63 7.40 31.85
N LEU A 3 26.47 6.73 31.78
CA LEU A 3 25.76 6.23 32.96
C LEU A 3 26.55 5.18 33.76
N LEU A 4 27.33 4.34 33.06
CA LEU A 4 28.18 3.29 33.66
C LEU A 4 29.41 3.91 34.34
N LEU A 5 29.98 4.95 33.72
CA LEU A 5 31.08 5.75 34.27
C LEU A 5 30.64 6.51 35.52
N MET A 6 29.44 7.09 35.50
CA MET A 6 28.88 7.79 36.66
C MET A 6 28.56 6.83 37.83
N THR A 7 28.06 5.62 37.54
CA THR A 7 27.79 4.62 38.60
C THR A 7 29.07 4.07 39.21
N THR A 8 30.12 3.83 38.42
CA THR A 8 31.45 3.43 38.95
C THR A 8 32.09 4.55 39.77
N MET A 9 32.02 5.81 39.31
CA MET A 9 32.52 6.95 40.10
C MET A 9 31.76 7.14 41.41
N THR A 10 30.45 6.90 41.41
CA THR A 10 29.61 7.02 42.62
C THR A 10 29.92 5.89 43.61
N MET A 11 30.02 4.64 43.15
CA MET A 11 30.44 3.51 43.99
C MET A 11 31.82 3.75 44.61
N MET A 12 32.77 4.29 43.84
CA MET A 12 34.12 4.60 44.30
C MET A 12 34.14 5.67 45.40
N LYS A 13 33.32 6.72 45.25
CA LYS A 13 33.16 7.78 46.25
C LYS A 13 32.64 7.20 47.56
N THR A 14 31.71 6.24 47.49
CA THR A 14 31.15 5.55 48.66
C THR A 14 32.16 4.61 49.31
N THR A 15 32.95 3.85 48.53
CA THR A 15 33.98 2.94 49.06
C THR A 15 35.12 3.69 49.75
N VAL A 16 35.58 4.81 49.18
CA VAL A 16 36.59 5.67 49.83
C VAL A 16 36.03 6.30 51.11
N HIS A 17 34.76 6.72 51.11
CA HIS A 17 34.12 7.24 52.33
C HIS A 17 34.02 6.18 53.43
N LEU A 18 33.67 4.93 53.07
CA LEU A 18 33.60 3.80 54.00
C LEU A 18 34.96 3.43 54.59
N LEU A 19 36.03 3.50 53.80
CA LEU A 19 37.40 3.25 54.28
C LEU A 19 37.91 4.37 55.22
N LEU A 20 37.49 5.61 55.00
CA LEU A 20 37.82 6.75 55.87
C LEU A 20 36.99 6.78 57.17
N LEU A 21 35.86 6.07 57.22
CA LEU A 21 34.97 6.01 58.38
C LEU A 21 35.35 4.93 59.41
N PHE A 22 36.38 4.11 59.16
CA PHE A 22 36.86 3.18 60.19
C PHE A 22 37.57 3.95 61.31
N PRO A 23 37.03 3.97 62.54
CA PRO A 23 37.62 4.72 63.63
C PRO A 23 38.98 4.13 64.02
N ALA A 24 39.97 4.99 64.23
CA ALA A 24 41.26 4.57 64.77
C ALA A 24 41.05 3.92 66.16
N PRO A 25 41.59 2.72 66.42
CA PRO A 25 41.44 2.08 67.72
C PRO A 25 42.12 2.91 68.82
N PRO A 26 41.57 2.86 70.06
CA PRO A 26 42.02 3.71 71.16
C PRO A 26 43.49 3.46 71.50
N GLN A 27 44.24 4.56 71.61
CA GLN A 27 45.68 4.57 71.87
C GLN A 27 45.98 4.26 73.34
N HIS A 28 46.42 3.04 73.63
CA HIS A 28 47.28 2.77 74.78
C HIS A 28 48.45 1.90 74.33
N HIS A 29 49.52 2.55 73.87
CA HIS A 29 50.94 2.20 74.07
C HIS A 29 51.81 2.95 73.03
N PRO A 30 52.86 3.67 73.45
CA PRO A 30 53.72 4.41 72.55
C PRO A 30 54.80 3.48 72.01
N CYS A 31 54.51 2.68 70.97
CA CYS A 31 55.60 2.17 70.15
C CYS A 31 55.16 1.73 68.74
N ARG A 32 55.96 2.19 67.77
CA ARG A 32 56.00 1.84 66.33
C ARG A 32 54.91 2.41 65.41
N ARG A 33 55.19 3.64 64.97
CA ARG A 33 54.86 4.21 63.65
C ARG A 33 55.37 3.31 62.51
N ARG A 34 54.58 2.37 61.99
CA ARG A 34 54.78 1.78 60.62
C ARG A 34 53.49 1.29 59.95
N ARG A 35 52.31 1.83 60.29
CA ARG A 35 51.04 1.51 59.60
C ARG A 35 50.63 2.39 58.40
N PRO A 36 51.18 3.59 58.10
CA PRO A 36 50.67 4.38 56.98
C PRO A 36 51.08 3.84 55.60
N LEU A 37 52.14 3.02 55.51
CA LEU A 37 52.68 2.61 54.20
C LEU A 37 51.75 1.66 53.43
N VAL A 38 51.08 0.72 54.11
CA VAL A 38 50.23 -0.29 53.46
C VAL A 38 48.94 0.33 52.92
N SER A 39 48.31 1.23 53.69
CA SER A 39 47.14 1.98 53.22
C SER A 39 47.48 2.88 52.04
N ILE A 40 48.67 3.51 52.03
CA ILE A 40 49.13 4.33 50.91
C ILE A 40 49.36 3.46 49.65
N ILE A 41 49.97 2.28 49.79
CA ILE A 41 50.20 1.37 48.66
C ILE A 41 48.87 0.87 48.07
N ILE A 42 47.89 0.50 48.90
CA ILE A 42 46.56 0.06 48.41
C ILE A 42 45.86 1.20 47.67
N ILE A 43 45.91 2.44 48.19
CA ILE A 43 45.34 3.61 47.52
C ILE A 43 46.02 3.87 46.17
N ILE A 44 47.35 3.76 46.10
CA ILE A 44 48.10 3.94 44.85
C ILE A 44 47.72 2.86 43.82
N VAL A 45 47.59 1.59 44.22
CA VAL A 45 47.20 0.51 43.31
C VAL A 45 45.78 0.72 42.78
N VAL A 46 44.83 1.12 43.63
CA VAL A 46 43.46 1.42 43.21
C VAL A 46 43.44 2.60 42.23
N ILE A 47 44.21 3.66 42.49
CA ILE A 47 44.32 4.81 41.59
C ILE A 47 44.90 4.40 40.22
N ILE A 48 45.94 3.57 40.20
CA ILE A 48 46.55 3.09 38.94
C ILE A 48 45.54 2.27 38.13
N VAL A 49 44.80 1.35 38.76
CA VAL A 49 43.77 0.54 38.08
C VAL A 49 42.66 1.42 37.52
N VAL A 50 42.21 2.43 38.28
CA VAL A 50 41.17 3.36 37.83
C VAL A 50 41.66 4.20 36.65
N ILE A 51 42.89 4.72 36.70
CA ILE A 51 43.48 5.48 35.58
C ILE A 51 43.57 4.59 34.33
N ALA A 52 43.99 3.34 34.46
CA ALA A 52 44.05 2.41 33.34
C ALA A 52 42.67 2.16 32.70
N VAL A 53 41.63 1.93 33.51
CA VAL A 53 40.25 1.74 33.03
C VAL A 53 39.73 3.00 32.32
N VAL A 54 39.98 4.19 32.88
CA VAL A 54 39.56 5.46 32.28
C VAL A 54 40.26 5.69 30.93
N VAL A 55 41.57 5.41 30.84
CA VAL A 55 42.32 5.53 29.58
C VAL A 55 41.78 4.57 28.51
N ILE A 56 41.46 3.32 28.87
CA ILE A 56 40.86 2.35 27.95
C ILE A 56 39.50 2.81 27.44
N VAL A 57 38.63 3.33 28.32
CA VAL A 57 37.32 3.87 27.94
C VAL A 57 37.45 5.07 27.00
N ILE A 58 38.42 5.95 27.25
CA ILE A 58 38.70 7.09 26.37
C ILE A 58 39.17 6.62 24.99
N ILE A 59 40.08 5.65 24.92
CA ILE A 59 40.58 5.08 23.65
C ILE A 59 39.44 4.45 22.84
N ILE A 60 38.59 3.63 23.47
CA ILE A 60 37.43 3.01 22.81
C ILE A 60 36.47 4.08 22.29
N THR A 61 36.25 5.14 23.07
CA THR A 61 35.37 6.25 22.67
C THR A 61 35.93 7.01 21.47
N ILE A 62 37.24 7.29 21.45
CA ILE A 62 37.91 7.95 20.33
C ILE A 62 37.84 7.10 19.06
N ILE A 63 38.07 5.78 19.15
CA ILE A 63 37.97 4.85 18.01
C ILE A 63 36.55 4.86 17.43
N ASN A 64 35.52 4.79 18.28
CA ASN A 64 34.12 4.82 17.82
C ASN A 64 33.76 6.15 17.14
N ILE A 65 34.24 7.28 17.67
CA ILE A 65 34.04 8.59 17.04
C ILE A 65 34.72 8.63 15.66
N LEU A 66 35.93 8.10 15.54
CA LEU A 66 36.68 8.07 14.28
C LEU A 66 35.93 7.25 13.21
N VAL A 67 35.36 6.09 13.57
CA VAL A 67 34.55 5.26 12.66
C VAL A 67 33.32 6.01 12.16
N VAL A 68 32.59 6.69 13.05
CA VAL A 68 31.41 7.48 12.68
C VAL A 68 31.77 8.62 11.73
N VAL A 69 32.88 9.33 11.99
CA VAL A 69 33.37 10.41 11.12
C VAL A 69 33.73 9.87 9.73
N ILE A 70 34.41 8.73 9.64
CA ILE A 70 34.76 8.09 8.35
C ILE A 70 33.49 7.73 7.56
N ILE A 71 32.47 7.16 8.21
CA ILE A 71 31.20 6.83 7.56
C ILE A 71 30.52 8.09 7.00
N ILE A 72 30.46 9.16 7.79
CA ILE A 72 29.80 10.42 7.38
C ILE A 72 30.53 11.06 6.19
N VAL A 73 31.86 11.18 6.25
CA VAL A 73 32.67 11.75 5.15
C VAL A 73 32.48 10.94 3.87
N THR A 74 32.38 9.61 4.01
CA THR A 74 32.21 8.72 2.87
C THR A 74 30.83 8.84 2.22
N ILE A 75 29.75 8.89 3.02
CA ILE A 75 28.39 9.13 2.52
C ILE A 75 28.33 10.47 1.76
N PHE A 76 29.01 11.49 2.29
CA PHE A 76 29.10 12.80 1.66
C PHE A 76 29.80 12.73 0.29
N ILE A 77 30.94 12.05 0.19
CA ILE A 77 31.66 11.84 -1.09
C ILE A 77 30.81 11.06 -2.09
N CYS A 78 30.14 9.97 -1.68
CA CYS A 78 29.23 9.21 -2.54
C CYS A 78 28.10 10.08 -3.09
N THR A 79 27.54 10.95 -2.25
CA THR A 79 26.46 11.87 -2.65
C THR A 79 26.93 12.87 -3.71
N ILE A 80 28.14 13.41 -3.56
CA ILE A 80 28.75 14.32 -4.56
C ILE A 80 28.99 13.60 -5.91
N ILE A 81 29.45 12.35 -5.88
CA ILE A 81 29.68 11.55 -7.08
C ILE A 81 28.36 11.22 -7.80
N ILE A 82 27.30 10.92 -7.05
CA ILE A 82 25.96 10.66 -7.60
C ILE A 82 25.39 11.91 -8.29
N ILE A 83 25.60 13.09 -7.71
CA ILE A 83 25.06 14.35 -8.24
C ILE A 83 25.82 14.83 -9.50
N SER A 84 27.10 14.47 -9.65
CA SER A 84 27.97 15.01 -10.71
C SER A 84 28.02 14.18 -12.01
N SER A 85 27.40 13.00 -12.06
CA SER A 85 27.56 12.06 -13.17
C SER A 85 26.26 11.83 -13.96
N SER A 86 26.34 11.91 -15.29
CA SER A 86 25.21 11.78 -16.22
C SER A 86 25.07 10.38 -16.87
N SER A 87 25.99 9.43 -16.59
CA SER A 87 26.00 8.11 -17.24
C SER A 87 25.70 6.96 -16.25
N SER A 88 24.51 6.39 -16.34
CA SER A 88 23.93 5.44 -15.35
C SER A 88 24.71 4.12 -15.18
N ALA A 89 25.39 3.61 -16.21
CA ALA A 89 26.13 2.34 -16.13
C ALA A 89 27.46 2.46 -15.38
N ILE A 90 28.19 3.55 -15.62
CA ILE A 90 29.46 3.84 -14.93
C ILE A 90 29.19 4.19 -13.47
N ILE A 91 28.12 4.95 -13.20
CA ILE A 91 27.67 5.26 -11.83
C ILE A 91 27.41 4.01 -11.02
N THR A 92 26.68 3.05 -11.59
CA THR A 92 26.33 1.81 -10.86
C THR A 92 27.59 1.03 -10.48
N THR A 93 28.54 0.91 -11.41
CA THR A 93 29.81 0.17 -11.19
C THR A 93 30.71 0.86 -10.16
N ILE A 94 30.81 2.20 -10.24
CA ILE A 94 31.57 3.00 -9.27
C ILE A 94 30.94 2.91 -7.88
N ILE A 95 29.60 3.01 -7.79
CA ILE A 95 28.88 2.88 -6.52
C ILE A 95 29.09 1.50 -5.91
N THR A 96 28.95 0.42 -6.68
CA THR A 96 29.20 -0.93 -6.16
C THR A 96 30.63 -1.11 -5.68
N THR A 97 31.61 -0.60 -6.42
CA THR A 97 33.04 -0.72 -6.05
C THR A 97 33.34 0.07 -4.78
N ILE A 98 32.81 1.28 -4.66
CA ILE A 98 32.96 2.12 -3.47
C ILE A 98 32.28 1.44 -2.26
N ILE A 99 31.07 0.93 -2.41
CA ILE A 99 30.37 0.20 -1.33
C ILE A 99 31.18 -1.03 -0.90
N THR A 100 31.73 -1.80 -1.83
CA THR A 100 32.57 -2.97 -1.50
C THR A 100 33.83 -2.56 -0.73
N ILE A 101 34.54 -1.50 -1.17
CA ILE A 101 35.73 -1.00 -0.47
C ILE A 101 35.37 -0.51 0.94
N ILE A 102 34.23 0.17 1.10
CA ILE A 102 33.75 0.64 2.41
C ILE A 102 33.48 -0.53 3.34
N ILE A 103 32.82 -1.58 2.85
CA ILE A 103 32.55 -2.77 3.63
C ILE A 103 33.88 -3.38 4.09
N VAL A 104 34.84 -3.58 3.18
CA VAL A 104 36.15 -4.16 3.52
C VAL A 104 36.91 -3.32 4.54
N ILE A 105 36.97 -2.00 4.38
CA ILE A 105 37.66 -1.09 5.31
C ILE A 105 36.98 -1.11 6.68
N THR A 106 35.65 -1.02 6.72
CA THR A 106 34.88 -1.01 7.97
C THR A 106 35.05 -2.34 8.71
N THR A 107 34.96 -3.47 8.02
CA THR A 107 35.18 -4.79 8.62
C THR A 107 36.62 -4.94 9.12
N THR A 108 37.62 -4.43 8.40
CA THR A 108 39.03 -4.51 8.80
C THR A 108 39.32 -3.67 10.05
N ILE A 109 38.86 -2.42 10.10
CA ILE A 109 38.99 -1.54 11.28
C ILE A 109 38.31 -2.17 12.49
N TYR A 110 37.16 -2.80 12.27
CA TYR A 110 36.41 -3.46 13.34
C TYR A 110 37.15 -4.70 13.88
N MET A 111 37.73 -5.52 13.00
CA MET A 111 38.56 -6.67 13.40
C MET A 111 39.80 -6.24 14.18
N ILE A 112 40.48 -5.17 13.75
CA ILE A 112 41.64 -4.61 14.47
C ILE A 112 41.22 -4.13 15.87
N SER A 113 40.06 -3.48 15.98
CA SER A 113 39.53 -3.01 17.27
C SER A 113 39.25 -4.17 18.23
N ILE A 114 38.71 -5.30 17.72
CA ILE A 114 38.50 -6.51 18.51
C ILE A 114 39.83 -7.09 19.00
N ILE A 115 40.83 -7.20 18.12
CA ILE A 115 42.16 -7.72 18.48
C ILE A 115 42.80 -6.85 19.58
N ILE A 116 42.72 -5.52 19.46
CA ILE A 116 43.22 -4.60 20.48
C ILE A 116 42.50 -4.80 21.81
N ILE A 117 41.18 -4.96 21.81
CA ILE A 117 40.40 -5.22 23.03
C ILE A 117 40.84 -6.54 23.68
N ILE A 118 41.04 -7.61 22.90
CA ILE A 118 41.51 -8.91 23.41
C ILE A 118 42.90 -8.78 24.05
N ILE A 119 43.83 -8.07 23.39
CA ILE A 119 45.18 -7.83 23.91
C ILE A 119 45.13 -7.06 25.24
N ILE A 120 44.32 -5.99 25.30
CA ILE A 120 44.16 -5.18 26.52
C ILE A 120 43.57 -6.02 27.66
N ILE A 121 42.60 -6.89 27.37
CA ILE A 121 41.99 -7.78 28.37
C ILE A 121 43.04 -8.77 28.90
N ASN A 122 43.85 -9.38 28.04
CA ASN A 122 44.91 -10.30 28.47
C ASN A 122 45.92 -9.59 29.38
N ILE A 123 46.34 -8.37 29.02
CA ILE A 123 47.22 -7.55 29.87
C ILE A 123 46.56 -7.26 31.23
N LEU A 124 45.26 -6.94 31.25
CA LEU A 124 44.53 -6.65 32.48
C LEU A 124 44.42 -7.89 33.38
N VAL A 125 44.15 -9.06 32.80
CA VAL A 125 44.11 -10.34 33.51
C VAL A 125 45.48 -10.66 34.13
N ASP A 126 46.56 -10.51 33.37
CA ASP A 126 47.93 -10.72 33.88
C ASP A 126 48.28 -9.75 35.02
N VAL A 127 47.90 -8.47 34.90
CA VAL A 127 48.11 -7.48 35.97
C VAL A 127 47.33 -7.87 37.24
N ILE A 128 46.07 -8.29 37.10
CA ILE A 128 45.23 -8.70 38.23
C ILE A 128 45.78 -9.96 38.90
N ILE A 129 46.23 -10.95 38.12
CA ILE A 129 46.87 -12.17 38.63
C ILE A 129 48.12 -11.81 39.42
N ASN A 130 48.99 -10.96 38.87
CA ASN A 130 50.22 -10.54 39.56
C ASN A 130 49.96 -9.75 40.84
N ILE A 131 48.97 -8.84 40.84
CA ILE A 131 48.55 -8.11 42.06
C ILE A 131 48.03 -9.11 43.11
N THR A 132 47.27 -10.10 42.68
CA THR A 132 46.70 -11.12 43.57
C THR A 132 47.78 -12.00 44.18
N ILE A 133 48.75 -12.46 43.38
CA ILE A 133 49.93 -13.19 43.87
C ILE A 133 50.73 -12.34 44.88
N PHE A 134 50.90 -11.04 44.60
CA PHE A 134 51.59 -10.12 45.49
C PHE A 134 50.86 -9.95 46.83
N ILE A 135 49.53 -9.76 46.80
CA ILE A 135 48.70 -9.66 48.00
C ILE A 135 48.73 -10.97 48.81
N CYS A 136 48.61 -12.12 48.15
CA CYS A 136 48.73 -13.44 48.80
C CYS A 136 50.10 -13.61 49.46
N SER A 137 51.18 -13.18 48.80
CA SER A 137 52.54 -13.24 49.35
C SER A 137 52.69 -12.36 50.60
N ILE A 138 52.11 -11.15 50.58
CA ILE A 138 52.06 -10.26 51.76
C ILE A 138 51.27 -10.90 52.91
N ILE A 139 50.13 -11.52 52.61
CA ILE A 139 49.29 -12.20 53.62
C ILE A 139 50.05 -13.36 54.25
N ILE A 140 50.76 -14.18 53.46
CA ILE A 140 51.59 -15.28 53.96
C ILE A 140 52.68 -14.74 54.89
N ILE A 141 53.39 -13.68 54.51
CA ILE A 141 54.42 -13.05 55.35
C ILE A 141 53.81 -12.53 56.66
N ILE A 142 52.63 -11.91 56.63
CA ILE A 142 51.95 -11.39 57.83
C ILE A 142 51.45 -12.53 58.73
N SER A 143 51.01 -13.65 58.15
CA SER A 143 50.48 -14.82 58.88
C SER A 143 51.52 -15.53 59.78
N SER A 144 52.81 -15.27 59.55
CA SER A 144 53.90 -15.79 60.40
C SER A 144 54.00 -15.11 61.78
N SER A 145 53.21 -14.06 62.04
CA SER A 145 53.25 -13.31 63.30
C SER A 145 52.10 -13.69 64.26
N SER A 146 52.39 -14.52 65.26
CA SER A 146 51.47 -15.10 66.25
C SER A 146 50.59 -14.08 67.01
N SER A 147 49.48 -13.64 66.40
CA SER A 147 48.44 -12.87 67.08
C SER A 147 47.05 -13.35 66.67
N ALA A 148 46.12 -13.36 67.63
CA ALA A 148 44.75 -13.86 67.50
C ALA A 148 43.87 -13.14 66.45
N ILE A 149 44.41 -12.14 65.74
CA ILE A 149 43.73 -11.37 64.68
C ILE A 149 43.82 -12.10 63.32
N ILE A 150 44.76 -13.04 63.15
CA ILE A 150 45.02 -13.74 61.87
C ILE A 150 43.79 -14.46 61.29
N PRO A 151 42.96 -15.20 62.06
CA PRO A 151 41.83 -15.93 61.48
C PRO A 151 40.78 -14.99 60.84
N ALA A 152 40.52 -13.83 61.46
CA ALA A 152 39.57 -12.87 60.95
C ALA A 152 40.07 -12.19 59.67
N LEU A 153 41.37 -11.89 59.58
CA LEU A 153 42.00 -11.37 58.36
C LEU A 153 42.04 -12.42 57.25
N LEU A 154 42.26 -13.69 57.58
CA LEU A 154 42.26 -14.78 56.61
C LEU A 154 40.86 -14.98 56.02
N VAL A 155 39.81 -14.97 56.86
CA VAL A 155 38.42 -15.02 56.39
C VAL A 155 38.14 -13.82 55.48
N MET A 156 38.44 -12.59 55.92
CA MET A 156 38.22 -11.39 55.11
C MET A 156 38.97 -11.44 53.77
N ALA A 157 40.22 -11.91 53.76
CA ALA A 157 41.01 -12.07 52.54
C ALA A 157 40.42 -13.13 51.61
N THR A 158 39.96 -14.27 52.14
CA THR A 158 39.28 -15.30 51.33
C THR A 158 37.95 -14.80 50.76
N THR A 159 37.18 -14.00 51.51
CA THR A 159 35.93 -13.41 51.00
C THR A 159 36.19 -12.39 49.90
N ILE A 160 37.20 -11.53 50.07
CA ILE A 160 37.63 -10.56 49.05
C ILE A 160 38.14 -11.30 47.81
N PHE A 161 38.95 -12.34 47.98
CA PHE A 161 39.47 -13.15 46.87
C PHE A 161 38.35 -13.84 46.09
N THR A 162 37.38 -14.43 46.79
CA THR A 162 36.22 -15.09 46.18
C THR A 162 35.35 -14.07 45.43
N PHE A 163 35.16 -12.89 45.99
CA PHE A 163 34.42 -11.79 45.36
C PHE A 163 35.12 -11.27 44.09
N ILE A 164 36.45 -11.15 44.12
CA ILE A 164 37.25 -10.77 42.94
C ILE A 164 37.14 -11.83 41.84
N ILE A 165 37.22 -13.13 42.18
CA ILE A 165 37.05 -14.22 41.21
C ILE A 165 35.64 -14.18 40.58
N ILE A 166 34.60 -13.96 41.37
CA ILE A 166 33.21 -13.86 40.85
C ILE A 166 33.08 -12.67 39.89
N ILE A 167 33.67 -11.51 40.22
CA ILE A 167 33.67 -10.35 39.32
C ILE A 167 34.42 -10.66 38.02
N ILE A 168 35.58 -11.33 38.10
CA ILE A 168 36.34 -11.73 36.91
C ILE A 168 35.51 -12.66 36.02
N ILE A 169 34.84 -13.66 36.60
CA ILE A 169 33.98 -14.58 35.86
C ILE A 169 32.81 -13.85 35.20
N ILE A 170 32.15 -12.92 35.91
CA ILE A 170 31.05 -12.12 35.34
C ILE A 170 31.55 -11.24 34.19
N VAL A 171 32.71 -10.60 34.32
CA VAL A 171 33.30 -9.79 33.25
C VAL A 171 33.65 -10.66 32.03
N ILE A 172 34.20 -11.86 32.24
CA ILE A 172 34.47 -12.82 31.15
C ILE A 172 33.16 -13.23 30.45
N ILE A 173 32.11 -13.56 31.20
CA ILE A 173 30.81 -13.97 30.65
C ILE A 173 30.16 -12.83 29.84
N ILE A 174 30.13 -11.61 30.38
CA ILE A 174 29.59 -10.44 29.68
C ILE A 174 30.37 -10.19 28.38
N ASN A 175 31.69 -10.38 28.38
CA ASN A 175 32.51 -10.20 27.19
C ASN A 175 32.29 -11.32 26.16
N ILE A 176 32.13 -12.57 26.57
CA ILE A 176 31.75 -13.67 25.66
C ILE A 176 30.39 -13.39 25.02
N ILE A 177 29.40 -12.94 25.80
CA ILE A 177 28.07 -12.56 25.30
C ILE A 177 28.19 -11.40 24.30
N ASN A 178 28.99 -10.37 24.58
CA ASN A 178 29.23 -9.28 23.66
C ASN A 178 29.90 -9.75 22.36
N ILE A 179 30.91 -10.62 22.43
CA ILE A 179 31.55 -11.20 21.24
C ILE A 179 30.54 -12.01 20.40
N ILE A 180 29.67 -12.80 21.04
CA ILE A 180 28.62 -13.55 20.34
C ILE A 180 27.64 -12.61 19.65
N ILE A 181 27.09 -11.62 20.36
CA ILE A 181 26.15 -10.63 19.81
C ILE A 181 26.78 -9.88 18.63
N ILE A 182 28.05 -9.48 18.77
CA ILE A 182 28.79 -8.78 17.74
C ILE A 182 29.01 -9.68 16.52
N THR A 183 29.43 -10.92 16.72
CA THR A 183 29.65 -11.88 15.64
C THR A 183 28.34 -12.16 14.90
N MET A 184 27.23 -12.33 15.61
CA MET A 184 25.90 -12.48 15.01
C MET A 184 25.49 -11.23 14.20
N THR A 185 25.75 -10.03 14.72
CA THR A 185 25.42 -8.77 14.05
C THR A 185 26.23 -8.58 12.76
N VAL A 186 27.53 -8.90 12.77
CA VAL A 186 28.40 -8.85 11.58
C VAL A 186 27.96 -9.89 10.56
N THR A 187 27.67 -11.11 10.99
CA THR A 187 27.23 -12.19 10.09
C THR A 187 25.87 -11.85 9.45
N MET A 188 24.93 -11.31 10.23
CA MET A 188 23.65 -10.80 9.72
C MET A 188 23.84 -9.65 8.72
N THR A 189 24.73 -8.70 9.01
CA THR A 189 24.99 -7.56 8.13
C THR A 189 25.61 -8.00 6.80
N ILE A 190 26.58 -8.93 6.82
CA ILE A 190 27.16 -9.52 5.62
C ILE A 190 26.10 -10.26 4.81
N THR A 191 25.27 -11.06 5.48
CA THR A 191 24.19 -11.83 4.84
C THR A 191 23.17 -10.91 4.18
N ILE A 192 22.72 -9.86 4.88
CA ILE A 192 21.80 -8.85 4.34
C ILE A 192 22.42 -8.12 3.13
N ASN A 193 23.69 -7.74 3.20
CA ASN A 193 24.37 -7.07 2.09
C ASN A 193 24.52 -8.00 0.87
N ILE A 194 24.84 -9.28 1.07
CA ILE A 194 24.87 -10.27 -0.02
C ILE A 194 23.48 -10.44 -0.64
N ILE A 195 22.41 -10.51 0.18
CA ILE A 195 21.03 -10.58 -0.30
C ILE A 195 20.66 -9.34 -1.10
N ILE A 196 20.99 -8.13 -0.62
CA ILE A 196 20.74 -6.88 -1.34
C ILE A 196 21.48 -6.89 -2.69
N ILE A 197 22.74 -7.33 -2.73
CA ILE A 197 23.53 -7.44 -3.96
C ILE A 197 22.87 -8.42 -4.94
N ILE A 198 22.44 -9.60 -4.47
CA ILE A 198 21.75 -10.59 -5.31
C ILE A 198 20.44 -10.02 -5.86
N ILE A 199 19.63 -9.36 -5.02
CA ILE A 199 18.38 -8.72 -5.46
C ILE A 199 18.67 -7.63 -6.50
N MET A 200 19.69 -6.79 -6.29
CA MET A 200 20.08 -5.76 -7.26
C MET A 200 20.54 -6.37 -8.58
N ILE A 201 21.32 -7.45 -8.57
CA ILE A 201 21.75 -8.17 -9.78
C ILE A 201 20.54 -8.75 -10.51
N MET A 202 19.61 -9.39 -9.80
CA MET A 202 18.39 -9.95 -10.41
C MET A 202 17.50 -8.86 -11.02
N VAL A 203 17.33 -7.73 -10.33
CA VAL A 203 16.57 -6.58 -10.84
C VAL A 203 17.24 -6.00 -12.08
N CYS A 204 18.57 -5.83 -12.08
CA CYS A 204 19.32 -5.33 -13.23
C CYS A 204 19.24 -6.29 -14.43
N PHE A 205 19.45 -7.59 -14.21
CA PHE A 205 19.36 -8.60 -15.26
C PHE A 205 17.96 -8.65 -15.88
N PHE A 206 16.91 -8.59 -15.06
CA PHE A 206 15.54 -8.60 -15.56
C PHE A 206 15.13 -7.29 -16.24
N PHE A 207 15.63 -6.14 -15.77
CA PHE A 207 15.46 -4.86 -16.45
C PHE A 207 16.13 -4.88 -17.83
N ILE A 208 17.35 -5.42 -17.93
CA ILE A 208 18.05 -5.64 -19.20
C ILE A 208 17.22 -6.53 -20.12
N ILE A 209 16.70 -7.66 -19.64
CA ILE A 209 15.82 -8.53 -20.44
C ILE A 209 14.57 -7.78 -20.89
N THR A 210 13.93 -7.02 -20.02
CA THR A 210 12.71 -6.27 -20.34
C THR A 210 12.97 -5.19 -21.40
N VAL A 211 14.12 -4.51 -21.31
CA VAL A 211 14.56 -3.53 -22.31
C VAL A 211 14.89 -4.22 -23.63
N ILE A 212 15.63 -5.32 -23.62
CA ILE A 212 15.98 -6.11 -24.82
C ILE A 212 14.70 -6.62 -25.50
N VAL A 213 13.77 -7.20 -24.76
CA VAL A 213 12.47 -7.65 -25.30
C VAL A 213 11.68 -6.46 -25.83
N GLY A 214 11.67 -5.32 -25.12
CA GLY A 214 11.06 -4.09 -25.61
C GLY A 214 11.67 -3.58 -26.92
N MET A 215 12.99 -3.63 -27.05
CA MET A 215 13.72 -3.23 -28.26
C MET A 215 13.48 -4.19 -29.43
N ILE A 216 13.48 -5.50 -29.18
CA ILE A 216 13.16 -6.53 -30.19
C ILE A 216 11.73 -6.33 -30.69
N VAL A 217 10.77 -6.09 -29.78
CA VAL A 217 9.38 -5.85 -30.16
C VAL A 217 9.24 -4.55 -30.96
N ASN A 218 9.93 -3.47 -30.58
CA ASN A 218 9.88 -2.20 -31.32
C ASN A 218 10.54 -2.27 -32.70
N THR A 219 11.56 -3.12 -32.87
CA THR A 219 12.20 -3.35 -34.18
C THR A 219 11.37 -4.27 -35.08
N THR A 220 10.53 -5.14 -34.51
CA THR A 220 9.58 -5.96 -35.29
C THR A 220 8.27 -5.24 -35.63
N SER A 221 7.90 -4.16 -34.92
CA SER A 221 6.67 -3.39 -35.18
C SER A 221 6.82 -2.27 -36.21
N SER A 222 8.05 -1.95 -36.64
CA SER A 222 8.29 -1.14 -37.83
C SER A 222 8.03 -1.98 -39.09
N SER A 223 6.75 -2.11 -39.43
CA SER A 223 6.30 -2.54 -40.76
C SER A 223 7.03 -1.73 -41.82
N PRO A 224 7.68 -2.33 -42.83
CA PRO A 224 8.18 -1.58 -43.97
C PRO A 224 6.97 -0.90 -44.63
N SER A 225 7.02 0.43 -44.73
CA SER A 225 6.05 1.20 -45.49
C SER A 225 6.05 0.68 -46.92
N LEU A 226 5.03 -0.09 -47.30
CA LEU A 226 4.75 -0.37 -48.71
C LEU A 226 4.51 0.98 -49.38
N ARG A 227 5.52 1.51 -50.06
CA ARG A 227 5.33 2.53 -51.09
C ARG A 227 4.49 1.89 -52.19
N ALA A 228 3.26 2.36 -52.33
CA ALA A 228 2.44 2.08 -53.50
C ALA A 228 3.19 2.55 -54.76
N PRO A 229 3.31 1.73 -55.82
CA PRO A 229 3.82 2.20 -57.09
C PRO A 229 2.75 3.07 -57.75
N ILE A 230 3.13 4.31 -58.06
CA ILE A 230 2.37 5.19 -58.94
C ILE A 230 2.44 4.58 -60.34
N THR A 231 1.35 3.95 -60.79
CA THR A 231 1.17 3.62 -62.20
C THR A 231 0.01 4.42 -62.76
N SER A 232 0.37 5.43 -63.55
CA SER A 232 -0.51 6.02 -64.56
C SER A 232 -0.82 4.97 -65.63
N LYS A 233 -2.11 4.80 -65.97
CA LYS A 233 -2.55 4.47 -67.35
C LYS A 233 -4.07 4.51 -67.51
N GLN A 234 -4.42 5.00 -68.70
CA GLN A 234 -5.75 5.22 -69.27
C GLN A 234 -6.57 3.91 -69.41
N GLY A 235 -7.89 4.04 -69.60
CA GLY A 235 -8.94 2.96 -69.61
C GLY A 235 -8.85 1.88 -70.70
N PRO A 236 -9.93 1.17 -71.13
CA PRO A 236 -11.37 1.51 -71.09
C PRO A 236 -12.29 0.29 -70.66
N PRO A 237 -13.62 0.24 -70.95
CA PRO A 237 -14.63 -0.37 -70.06
C PRO A 237 -15.10 -1.78 -70.44
N ARG A 238 -15.80 -2.45 -69.50
CA ARG A 238 -16.79 -3.58 -69.62
C ARG A 238 -16.72 -4.40 -68.31
N LYS A 239 -17.73 -5.07 -67.76
CA LYS A 239 -19.07 -5.48 -68.18
C LYS A 239 -19.85 -5.90 -66.92
N MET A 240 -21.18 -5.81 -67.00
CA MET A 240 -22.18 -6.42 -66.12
C MET A 240 -21.79 -7.77 -65.51
N LEU A 241 -22.09 -7.96 -64.22
CA LEU A 241 -22.43 -9.26 -63.64
C LEU A 241 -23.50 -9.08 -62.55
N ARG A 242 -24.49 -9.99 -62.63
CA ARG A 242 -25.79 -10.03 -61.94
C ARG A 242 -25.67 -10.22 -60.41
N PRO A 243 -26.71 -9.86 -59.65
CA PRO A 243 -26.84 -10.24 -58.24
C PRO A 243 -27.28 -11.71 -58.12
N GLN A 244 -26.65 -12.46 -57.21
CA GLN A 244 -27.12 -13.76 -56.73
C GLN A 244 -27.95 -13.57 -55.45
N PRO A 245 -28.90 -14.49 -55.18
CA PRO A 245 -30.10 -14.20 -54.42
C PRO A 245 -29.98 -14.52 -52.92
N GLU A 246 -30.90 -13.89 -52.20
CA GLU A 246 -31.21 -14.03 -50.78
C GLU A 246 -31.37 -15.50 -50.35
N SER A 247 -30.63 -15.91 -49.32
CA SER A 247 -30.92 -17.14 -48.57
C SER A 247 -31.76 -16.82 -47.34
N HIS A 248 -33.00 -17.28 -47.38
CA HIS A 248 -33.97 -17.34 -46.30
C HIS A 248 -33.40 -17.86 -44.97
N CYS A 249 -33.63 -17.10 -43.89
CA CYS A 249 -33.51 -17.59 -42.52
C CYS A 249 -34.92 -17.71 -41.93
N ARG A 250 -35.32 -18.96 -41.63
CA ARG A 250 -36.63 -19.34 -41.09
C ARG A 250 -36.85 -18.75 -39.70
N THR A 251 -37.97 -18.06 -39.53
CA THR A 251 -38.51 -17.61 -38.25
C THR A 251 -39.17 -18.76 -37.49
N ALA A 252 -38.78 -18.99 -36.24
CA ALA A 252 -39.57 -19.71 -35.24
C ALA A 252 -40.38 -18.70 -34.39
N PRO A 253 -41.68 -18.93 -34.12
CA PRO A 253 -42.49 -18.02 -33.32
C PRO A 253 -42.51 -18.46 -31.85
N GLY A 254 -42.29 -17.53 -30.91
CA GLY A 254 -42.46 -17.86 -29.49
C GLY A 254 -42.16 -16.75 -28.52
N ARG A 255 -43.23 -16.08 -28.05
CA ARG A 255 -43.35 -15.35 -26.78
C ARG A 255 -42.36 -14.21 -26.49
N SER A 256 -42.80 -12.98 -26.77
CA SER A 256 -42.65 -11.78 -25.92
C SER A 256 -42.86 -10.53 -26.80
N ARG A 257 -44.12 -10.21 -27.09
CA ARG A 257 -44.50 -8.97 -27.82
C ARG A 257 -45.66 -8.29 -27.10
N ARG A 258 -45.40 -7.68 -25.93
CA ARG A 258 -46.28 -6.61 -25.40
C ARG A 258 -45.59 -5.40 -24.78
N TYR A 259 -44.26 -5.37 -24.62
CA TYR A 259 -43.57 -4.19 -24.04
C TYR A 259 -42.64 -3.42 -24.99
N ALA A 260 -42.45 -3.86 -26.24
CA ALA A 260 -41.51 -3.21 -27.17
C ALA A 260 -42.09 -2.03 -27.97
N ARG A 261 -43.41 -1.75 -27.89
CA ARG A 261 -44.07 -0.83 -28.84
C ARG A 261 -44.10 0.65 -28.40
N VAL A 262 -43.78 0.97 -27.14
CA VAL A 262 -43.72 2.36 -26.66
C VAL A 262 -42.28 2.93 -26.70
N TYR A 263 -41.25 2.10 -26.53
CA TYR A 263 -39.85 2.56 -26.56
C TYR A 263 -39.23 2.68 -27.96
N LEU A 264 -39.79 1.98 -28.97
CA LEU A 264 -39.29 2.08 -30.35
C LEU A 264 -39.62 3.42 -31.04
N ARG A 265 -40.53 4.24 -30.48
CA ARG A 265 -40.80 5.60 -30.97
C ARG A 265 -39.82 6.66 -30.43
N PHE A 266 -39.15 6.39 -29.30
CA PHE A 266 -38.20 7.32 -28.67
C PHE A 266 -36.78 7.24 -29.25
N SER A 267 -36.33 6.07 -29.72
CA SER A 267 -34.98 5.90 -30.28
C SER A 267 -34.83 6.41 -31.72
N GLY A 268 -35.93 6.61 -32.46
CA GLY A 268 -35.92 6.98 -33.87
C GLY A 268 -35.54 8.45 -34.13
N SER A 269 -36.05 9.37 -33.31
CA SER A 269 -35.94 10.82 -33.58
C SER A 269 -34.56 11.41 -33.25
N ILE A 270 -33.80 10.81 -32.34
CA ILE A 270 -32.44 11.29 -31.98
C ILE A 270 -31.38 10.72 -32.94
N ARG A 271 -31.57 9.51 -33.48
CA ARG A 271 -30.70 8.99 -34.56
C ARG A 271 -30.72 9.88 -35.80
N LEU A 272 -31.83 10.58 -36.05
CA LEU A 272 -31.93 11.55 -37.16
C LEU A 272 -31.23 12.88 -36.83
N LEU A 273 -31.40 13.45 -35.65
CA LEU A 273 -30.84 14.78 -35.33
C LEU A 273 -29.32 14.78 -35.09
N ALA A 274 -28.73 13.66 -34.66
CA ALA A 274 -27.28 13.53 -34.53
C ALA A 274 -26.58 13.11 -35.84
N MET A 275 -27.33 12.65 -36.86
CA MET A 275 -26.77 12.23 -38.16
C MET A 275 -27.16 13.12 -39.35
N HIS A 276 -28.06 14.09 -39.19
CA HIS A 276 -28.48 14.99 -40.29
C HIS A 276 -27.57 16.21 -40.54
N GLY A 277 -26.31 16.17 -40.10
CA GLY A 277 -25.38 17.29 -40.25
C GLY A 277 -24.52 17.33 -41.53
N CYS A 278 -24.29 16.21 -42.23
CA CYS A 278 -23.47 16.21 -43.46
C CYS A 278 -23.81 15.02 -44.38
N PRO A 279 -24.57 15.22 -45.48
CA PRO A 279 -24.78 14.19 -46.47
C PRO A 279 -23.51 14.04 -47.33
N GLY A 280 -22.64 13.08 -46.99
CA GLY A 280 -21.49 12.70 -47.81
C GLY A 280 -20.22 12.28 -47.06
N GLU A 281 -20.11 12.51 -45.75
CA GLU A 281 -18.94 12.05 -44.98
C GLU A 281 -19.08 10.56 -44.64
N GLU A 282 -18.11 9.76 -45.09
CA GLU A 282 -17.90 8.37 -44.68
C GLU A 282 -18.10 8.22 -43.16
N SER A 283 -18.64 7.09 -42.72
CA SER A 283 -18.96 6.80 -41.31
C SER A 283 -17.72 6.91 -40.41
N HIS A 284 -17.36 8.12 -40.00
CA HIS A 284 -16.22 8.37 -39.14
C HIS A 284 -16.58 7.89 -37.74
N PHE A 285 -16.10 6.69 -37.41
CA PHE A 285 -16.21 6.17 -36.06
C PHE A 285 -15.49 7.11 -35.08
N PRO A 286 -16.07 7.36 -33.90
CA PRO A 286 -15.47 8.24 -32.92
C PRO A 286 -14.08 7.72 -32.50
N PRO A 287 -13.10 8.62 -32.28
CA PRO A 287 -11.77 8.25 -31.81
C PRO A 287 -11.80 7.65 -30.40
N GLY A 288 -11.02 6.58 -30.19
CA GLY A 288 -10.81 5.91 -28.92
C GLY A 288 -9.38 5.45 -28.76
N ILE A 289 -8.95 5.24 -27.52
CA ILE A 289 -7.59 4.78 -27.21
C ILE A 289 -7.60 3.38 -26.62
N PRO A 290 -6.61 2.54 -26.92
CA PRO A 290 -6.39 1.31 -26.16
C PRO A 290 -6.07 1.61 -24.69
N LEU A 291 -6.64 0.86 -23.75
CA LEU A 291 -6.41 1.06 -22.31
C LEU A 291 -4.93 0.99 -21.90
N HIS A 292 -4.14 0.13 -22.55
CA HIS A 292 -2.70 0.04 -22.28
C HIS A 292 -1.93 1.31 -22.70
N VAL A 293 -2.45 2.07 -23.66
CA VAL A 293 -1.93 3.39 -24.05
C VAL A 293 -2.35 4.43 -23.02
N ALA A 294 -3.59 4.40 -22.53
CA ALA A 294 -4.05 5.28 -21.44
C ALA A 294 -3.23 5.11 -20.14
N LEU A 295 -2.79 3.87 -19.86
CA LEU A 295 -1.91 3.53 -18.73
C LEU A 295 -0.42 3.74 -19.04
N SER A 296 -0.05 3.95 -20.31
CA SER A 296 1.34 4.20 -20.70
C SER A 296 1.82 5.56 -20.18
N GLY A 297 3.15 5.74 -20.15
CA GLY A 297 3.73 6.98 -19.66
C GLY A 297 3.54 7.22 -18.16
N TRP A 298 3.06 6.23 -17.39
CA TRP A 298 2.98 6.28 -15.93
C TRP A 298 2.30 7.55 -15.40
N GLY A 299 1.12 7.86 -15.93
CA GLY A 299 0.34 9.02 -15.50
C GLY A 299 0.64 10.31 -16.27
N LYS A 300 1.60 10.33 -17.22
CA LYS A 300 1.89 11.51 -18.06
C LYS A 300 0.64 12.06 -18.76
N HIS A 301 -0.22 11.19 -19.28
CA HIS A 301 -1.48 11.58 -19.93
C HIS A 301 -2.47 12.29 -18.99
N TRP A 302 -2.27 12.16 -17.68
CA TRP A 302 -3.11 12.72 -16.62
C TRP A 302 -2.49 13.93 -15.93
N ALA A 303 -1.27 14.33 -16.34
CA ALA A 303 -0.65 15.53 -15.84
C ALA A 303 -1.48 16.75 -16.25
N ASP A 304 -1.84 17.54 -15.26
CA ASP A 304 -2.39 18.88 -15.44
C ASP A 304 -1.21 19.77 -15.81
N ASN A 305 -1.12 20.20 -17.07
CA ASN A 305 -0.04 21.08 -17.53
C ASN A 305 -0.29 22.54 -17.12
N GLY A 306 -1.05 22.78 -16.04
CA GLY A 306 -1.31 24.11 -15.50
C GLY A 306 -2.48 24.84 -16.16
N SER A 307 -3.05 24.26 -17.21
CA SER A 307 -4.19 24.83 -17.91
C SER A 307 -4.83 23.75 -18.76
N GLY A 308 -6.13 23.85 -18.97
CA GLY A 308 -6.73 23.28 -20.16
C GLY A 308 -6.27 23.99 -21.45
N SER A 309 -5.07 24.61 -21.49
CA SER A 309 -4.54 25.33 -22.64
C SER A 309 -3.98 24.32 -23.65
N ILE A 310 -4.23 24.42 -24.96
CA ILE A 310 -4.39 25.59 -25.83
C ILE A 310 -3.27 26.62 -25.60
N GLY A 311 -2.03 26.18 -25.76
CA GLY A 311 -0.91 27.12 -25.94
C GLY A 311 0.37 26.65 -25.30
N THR A 312 1.25 26.06 -26.10
CA THR A 312 2.65 26.48 -26.33
C THR A 312 3.54 25.32 -26.79
N ASP A 313 3.19 24.07 -26.46
CA ASP A 313 3.87 22.89 -27.01
C ASP A 313 3.00 22.19 -28.07
N SER A 314 2.83 22.81 -29.24
CA SER A 314 2.07 22.23 -30.37
C SER A 314 2.53 20.82 -30.75
N ASP A 315 3.82 20.51 -30.54
CA ASP A 315 4.40 19.21 -30.83
C ASP A 315 3.97 18.11 -29.84
N ALA A 316 3.75 18.46 -28.56
CA ALA A 316 3.36 17.51 -27.53
C ALA A 316 1.88 17.13 -27.61
N SER A 317 1.01 18.06 -27.98
CA SER A 317 -0.42 17.87 -28.10
C SER A 317 -0.82 17.14 -29.39
N GLN A 318 -0.19 17.43 -30.53
CA GLN A 318 -0.47 16.73 -31.79
C GLN A 318 -0.07 15.25 -31.68
N SER A 319 1.01 14.98 -30.94
CA SER A 319 1.43 13.61 -30.59
C SER A 319 0.35 12.86 -29.80
N SER A 320 -0.43 13.55 -28.96
CA SER A 320 -1.38 12.90 -28.05
C SER A 320 -2.66 12.43 -28.75
N TYR A 321 -3.24 13.24 -29.65
CA TYR A 321 -4.43 12.84 -30.43
C TYR A 321 -4.12 11.70 -31.43
N SER A 322 -2.89 11.67 -31.94
CA SER A 322 -2.42 10.60 -32.85
C SER A 322 -2.42 9.20 -32.22
N LEU A 323 -2.48 9.12 -30.89
CA LEU A 323 -2.61 7.85 -30.15
C LEU A 323 -4.02 7.26 -30.22
N SER A 324 -5.01 8.06 -30.62
CA SER A 324 -6.39 7.63 -30.78
C SER A 324 -6.63 6.98 -32.14
N ARG A 325 -7.62 6.09 -32.19
CA ARG A 325 -8.05 5.40 -33.40
C ARG A 325 -9.56 5.29 -33.46
N ALA A 326 -10.12 5.34 -34.66
CA ALA A 326 -11.55 5.23 -34.88
C ALA A 326 -12.08 3.90 -34.29
N THR A 327 -13.09 3.95 -33.42
CA THR A 327 -13.69 2.77 -32.78
C THR A 327 -15.21 2.82 -32.80
N GLN A 328 -15.84 1.67 -33.03
CA GLN A 328 -17.29 1.60 -33.10
C GLN A 328 -17.93 1.81 -31.73
N ASN A 329 -17.32 1.25 -30.68
CA ASN A 329 -17.80 1.27 -29.30
C ASN A 329 -16.62 1.41 -28.33
N PHE A 330 -16.91 1.87 -27.11
CA PHE A 330 -15.95 1.93 -26.00
C PHE A 330 -16.31 0.88 -24.94
N ASP A 331 -15.30 0.21 -24.40
CA ASP A 331 -15.50 -0.67 -23.24
C ASP A 331 -15.71 0.17 -21.97
N ASN A 332 -15.02 1.31 -21.84
CA ASN A 332 -15.16 2.24 -20.71
C ASN A 332 -15.03 3.71 -21.17
N PHE A 333 -15.88 4.58 -20.64
CA PHE A 333 -15.69 6.03 -20.62
C PHE A 333 -15.01 6.42 -19.31
N LEU A 334 -13.85 7.07 -19.37
CA LEU A 334 -13.08 7.46 -18.18
C LEU A 334 -13.42 8.89 -17.76
N SER A 335 -14.39 9.05 -16.86
CA SER A 335 -14.75 10.36 -16.30
C SER A 335 -13.96 10.67 -15.04
N HIS A 336 -13.47 11.92 -14.93
CA HIS A 336 -12.57 12.32 -13.86
C HIS A 336 -12.48 13.85 -13.73
N ASP A 337 -11.92 14.34 -12.63
CA ASP A 337 -11.53 15.75 -12.52
C ASP A 337 -10.04 15.96 -12.80
N TRP A 338 -9.72 16.95 -13.63
CA TRP A 338 -8.34 17.25 -14.02
C TRP A 338 -7.42 17.63 -12.85
N GLY A 339 -7.90 18.37 -11.87
CA GLY A 339 -7.06 18.81 -10.76
C GLY A 339 -6.61 17.69 -9.81
N THR A 340 -7.13 16.46 -9.93
CA THR A 340 -6.71 15.34 -9.06
C THR A 340 -5.37 14.83 -9.53
N SER A 341 -4.48 14.53 -8.58
CA SER A 341 -3.12 14.09 -8.87
C SER A 341 -3.13 12.92 -9.86
N ARG A 342 -2.27 13.03 -10.88
CA ARG A 342 -2.10 12.01 -11.93
C ARG A 342 -1.80 10.63 -11.35
N TRP A 343 -1.09 10.57 -10.23
CA TRP A 343 -0.72 9.31 -9.58
C TRP A 343 -1.92 8.63 -8.93
N GLU A 344 -2.84 9.39 -8.33
CA GLU A 344 -4.04 8.80 -7.74
C GLU A 344 -4.95 8.20 -8.83
N LYS A 345 -5.08 8.88 -9.97
CA LYS A 345 -5.85 8.37 -11.13
C LYS A 345 -5.19 7.13 -11.72
N LEU A 346 -3.87 7.16 -11.90
CA LEU A 346 -3.12 6.00 -12.40
C LEU A 346 -3.30 4.79 -11.48
N LEU A 347 -3.11 4.96 -10.17
CA LEU A 347 -3.29 3.89 -9.19
C LEU A 347 -4.72 3.38 -9.16
N ALA A 348 -5.72 4.26 -9.23
CA ALA A 348 -7.13 3.87 -9.33
C ALA A 348 -7.39 2.99 -10.56
N MET A 349 -6.84 3.35 -11.72
CA MET A 349 -6.96 2.52 -12.93
C MET A 349 -6.19 1.20 -12.84
N MET A 350 -4.99 1.19 -12.25
CA MET A 350 -4.25 -0.07 -12.02
C MET A 350 -5.06 -1.00 -11.12
N VAL A 351 -5.66 -0.46 -10.04
CA VAL A 351 -6.51 -1.23 -9.14
C VAL A 351 -7.73 -1.77 -9.88
N LEU A 352 -8.42 -0.95 -10.67
CA LEU A 352 -9.62 -1.34 -11.42
C LEU A 352 -9.34 -2.37 -12.51
N PHE A 353 -8.32 -2.14 -13.34
CA PHE A 353 -8.13 -2.89 -14.57
C PHE A 353 -7.10 -4.01 -14.47
N ASN A 354 -6.11 -3.92 -13.57
CA ASN A 354 -4.98 -4.85 -13.54
C ASN A 354 -4.94 -5.76 -12.31
N THR A 355 -5.60 -5.41 -11.20
CA THR A 355 -5.61 -6.25 -9.97
C THR A 355 -6.09 -7.68 -10.22
N LYS A 356 -7.23 -7.87 -10.89
CA LYS A 356 -7.79 -9.21 -11.15
C LYS A 356 -6.89 -10.06 -12.07
N PRO A 357 -6.41 -9.52 -13.21
CA PRO A 357 -5.36 -10.18 -14.00
C PRO A 357 -4.10 -10.54 -13.19
N ALA A 358 -3.60 -9.60 -12.40
CA ALA A 358 -2.40 -9.78 -11.60
C ALA A 358 -2.57 -10.89 -10.56
N ALA A 359 -3.70 -10.89 -9.85
CA ALA A 359 -4.04 -11.94 -8.89
C ALA A 359 -4.14 -13.33 -9.56
N ARG A 360 -4.73 -13.43 -10.75
CA ARG A 360 -4.78 -14.71 -11.49
C ARG A 360 -3.40 -15.19 -11.90
N LEU A 361 -2.55 -14.32 -12.45
CA LEU A 361 -1.19 -14.71 -12.83
C LEU A 361 -0.37 -15.13 -11.60
N ALA A 362 -0.48 -14.38 -10.51
CA ALA A 362 0.12 -14.70 -9.22
C ALA A 362 -0.40 -16.03 -8.65
N SER A 363 -1.69 -16.34 -8.83
CA SER A 363 -2.27 -17.62 -8.41
C SER A 363 -1.64 -18.79 -9.19
N VAL A 364 -1.57 -18.66 -10.51
CA VAL A 364 -0.94 -19.69 -11.36
C VAL A 364 0.54 -19.84 -11.00
N ALA A 365 1.27 -18.74 -10.87
CA ALA A 365 2.66 -18.75 -10.46
C ALA A 365 2.84 -19.42 -9.08
N GLY A 366 1.99 -19.09 -8.10
CA GLY A 366 2.03 -19.67 -6.76
C GLY A 366 1.79 -21.18 -6.73
N VAL A 367 0.86 -21.69 -7.53
CA VAL A 367 0.63 -23.14 -7.66
C VAL A 367 1.83 -23.82 -8.32
N LEU A 368 2.39 -23.22 -9.38
CA LEU A 368 3.57 -23.77 -10.06
C LEU A 368 4.82 -23.75 -9.17
N THR A 369 5.05 -22.67 -8.43
CA THR A 369 6.18 -22.58 -7.51
C THR A 369 6.00 -23.52 -6.32
N ALA A 370 4.78 -23.72 -5.82
CA ALA A 370 4.51 -24.72 -4.80
C ALA A 370 4.73 -26.15 -5.32
N ALA A 371 4.32 -26.46 -6.55
CA ALA A 371 4.62 -27.76 -7.15
C ALA A 371 6.13 -27.97 -7.35
N ALA A 372 6.84 -26.92 -7.77
CA ALA A 372 8.29 -26.96 -7.92
C ALA A 372 9.02 -27.10 -6.56
N SER A 373 8.45 -26.55 -5.47
CA SER A 373 9.08 -26.64 -4.14
C SER A 373 9.14 -28.06 -3.59
N ILE A 374 8.30 -28.97 -4.08
CA ILE A 374 8.34 -30.41 -3.76
C ILE A 374 9.68 -31.03 -4.19
N PHE A 375 10.21 -30.60 -5.34
CA PHE A 375 11.45 -31.12 -5.91
C PHE A 375 12.68 -30.24 -5.57
N ALA A 376 12.45 -29.06 -5.01
CA ALA A 376 13.51 -28.10 -4.71
C ALA A 376 13.94 -28.23 -3.24
N GLY A 377 15.26 -28.21 -3.01
CA GLY A 377 15.81 -28.19 -1.65
C GLY A 377 15.33 -26.96 -0.85
N ARG A 378 15.30 -27.10 0.48
CA ARG A 378 14.82 -26.07 1.43
C ARG A 378 15.39 -24.67 1.18
N SER A 379 16.65 -24.58 0.76
CA SER A 379 17.32 -23.30 0.42
C SER A 379 16.64 -22.53 -0.73
N ILE A 380 16.06 -23.23 -1.70
CA ILE A 380 15.36 -22.61 -2.85
C ILE A 380 13.95 -22.17 -2.45
N GLN A 381 13.30 -22.90 -1.54
CA GLN A 381 11.91 -22.64 -1.13
C GLN A 381 11.71 -21.23 -0.56
N VAL A 382 12.72 -20.68 0.13
CA VAL A 382 12.68 -19.33 0.70
C VAL A 382 12.55 -18.24 -0.38
N PHE A 383 13.03 -18.49 -1.61
CA PHE A 383 13.02 -17.51 -2.69
C PHE A 383 11.80 -17.61 -3.60
N LEU A 384 11.11 -18.75 -3.61
CA LEU A 384 9.96 -18.99 -4.48
C LEU A 384 8.77 -18.02 -4.27
N PRO A 385 8.47 -17.51 -3.06
CA PRO A 385 7.48 -16.44 -2.89
C PRO A 385 7.81 -15.16 -3.65
N VAL A 386 9.10 -14.84 -3.80
CA VAL A 386 9.56 -13.63 -4.53
C VAL A 386 9.14 -13.71 -5.99
N VAL A 387 9.20 -14.90 -6.60
CA VAL A 387 8.74 -15.14 -7.98
C VAL A 387 7.25 -14.80 -8.10
N ASN A 388 6.44 -15.24 -7.14
CA ASN A 388 5.01 -14.96 -7.16
C ASN A 388 4.71 -13.45 -7.01
N TYR A 389 5.35 -12.78 -6.05
CA TYR A 389 5.23 -11.33 -5.90
C TYR A 389 5.68 -10.59 -7.16
N PHE A 390 6.77 -11.04 -7.77
CA PHE A 390 7.26 -10.49 -9.02
C PHE A 390 6.26 -10.66 -10.16
N CYS A 391 5.66 -11.84 -10.33
CA CYS A 391 4.59 -12.08 -11.29
C CYS A 391 3.39 -11.17 -11.05
N PHE A 392 2.97 -11.01 -9.79
CA PHE A 392 1.89 -10.10 -9.42
C PHE A 392 2.21 -8.66 -9.86
N TRP A 393 3.37 -8.12 -9.44
CA TRP A 393 3.76 -6.74 -9.73
C TRP A 393 3.94 -6.49 -11.22
N THR A 394 4.53 -7.44 -11.94
CA THR A 394 4.69 -7.37 -13.39
C THR A 394 3.32 -7.30 -14.09
N ALA A 395 2.38 -8.17 -13.71
CA ALA A 395 1.03 -8.12 -14.26
C ALA A 395 0.26 -6.86 -13.82
N LEU A 396 0.42 -6.39 -12.58
CA LEU A 396 -0.23 -5.17 -12.12
C LEU A 396 0.20 -3.96 -12.97
N CYS A 397 1.47 -3.90 -13.36
CA CYS A 397 2.01 -2.82 -14.17
C CYS A 397 1.73 -3.00 -15.67
N PHE A 398 1.73 -4.23 -16.20
CA PHE A 398 1.81 -4.48 -17.64
C PHE A 398 0.72 -5.40 -18.21
N ALA A 399 -0.25 -5.88 -17.42
CA ALA A 399 -1.27 -6.83 -17.91
C ALA A 399 -2.01 -6.35 -19.15
N GLN A 400 -2.37 -5.06 -19.25
CA GLN A 400 -3.07 -4.56 -20.44
C GLN A 400 -2.21 -4.60 -21.71
N ARG A 401 -0.89 -4.45 -21.58
CA ARG A 401 0.04 -4.61 -22.71
C ARG A 401 0.12 -6.08 -23.11
N GLY A 402 0.24 -6.98 -22.12
CA GLY A 402 0.17 -8.43 -22.33
C GLY A 402 -1.10 -8.85 -23.07
N PHE A 403 -2.27 -8.38 -22.61
CA PHE A 403 -3.54 -8.67 -23.26
C PHE A 403 -3.66 -8.08 -24.65
N ALA A 404 -3.04 -6.93 -24.93
CA ALA A 404 -3.05 -6.37 -26.28
C ALA A 404 -2.29 -7.24 -27.30
N MET A 405 -1.34 -8.07 -26.84
CA MET A 405 -0.63 -9.02 -27.70
C MET A 405 -1.45 -10.29 -27.99
N VAL A 406 -2.31 -10.71 -27.05
CA VAL A 406 -3.03 -11.99 -27.11
C VAL A 406 -4.51 -11.81 -27.49
N SER A 407 -5.08 -10.63 -27.30
CA SER A 407 -6.51 -10.36 -27.43
C SER A 407 -6.77 -8.94 -27.91
N ARG A 408 -8.01 -8.67 -28.34
CA ARG A 408 -8.41 -7.29 -28.67
C ARG A 408 -8.20 -6.40 -27.43
N PRO A 409 -7.46 -5.28 -27.53
CA PRO A 409 -7.27 -4.40 -26.40
C PRO A 409 -8.60 -3.74 -26.03
N LYS A 410 -8.78 -3.48 -24.73
CA LYS A 410 -9.93 -2.69 -24.27
C LYS A 410 -9.84 -1.28 -24.83
N MET A 411 -10.91 -0.82 -25.44
CA MET A 411 -11.00 0.55 -25.97
C MET A 411 -11.64 1.45 -24.93
N VAL A 412 -11.00 2.56 -24.62
CA VAL A 412 -11.51 3.55 -23.68
C VAL A 412 -11.59 4.93 -24.30
N PHE A 413 -12.50 5.73 -23.78
CA PHE A 413 -12.55 7.16 -24.07
C PHE A 413 -11.86 7.93 -22.95
N LEU A 414 -10.88 8.76 -23.32
CA LEU A 414 -10.25 9.75 -22.45
C LEU A 414 -10.21 11.06 -23.24
N ASP A 415 -10.98 12.04 -22.79
CA ASP A 415 -11.15 13.37 -23.39
C ASP A 415 -9.86 13.96 -23.99
N LYS A 416 -8.77 14.07 -23.22
CA LYS A 416 -7.50 14.67 -23.68
C LYS A 416 -6.85 13.94 -24.86
N LEU A 417 -7.05 12.64 -24.97
CA LEU A 417 -6.44 11.83 -26.04
C LEU A 417 -7.41 11.57 -27.21
N CYS A 418 -8.71 11.57 -26.95
CA CYS A 418 -9.74 11.29 -27.95
C CYS A 418 -10.32 12.56 -28.59
N ILE A 419 -10.08 13.75 -28.04
CA ILE A 419 -10.49 15.02 -28.64
C ILE A 419 -9.21 15.77 -29.03
N SER A 420 -9.13 16.23 -30.28
CA SER A 420 -8.00 17.03 -30.75
C SER A 420 -7.84 18.26 -29.87
N GLN A 421 -6.65 18.49 -29.34
CA GLN A 421 -6.38 19.66 -28.50
C GLN A 421 -5.89 20.86 -29.32
N ASP A 422 -5.37 20.61 -30.52
CA ASP A 422 -4.71 21.62 -31.37
C ASP A 422 -5.61 22.17 -32.48
N ASP A 423 -6.43 21.30 -33.05
CA ASP A 423 -7.35 21.70 -34.11
C ASP A 423 -8.67 22.15 -33.47
N ALA A 424 -8.91 23.46 -33.49
CA ALA A 424 -10.11 24.07 -32.90
C ALA A 424 -11.42 23.52 -33.49
N VAL A 425 -11.44 23.17 -34.79
CA VAL A 425 -12.63 22.64 -35.47
C VAL A 425 -12.88 21.20 -35.01
N LEU A 426 -11.85 20.35 -35.00
CA LEU A 426 -11.98 18.98 -34.51
C LEU A 426 -12.26 18.93 -33.01
N LYS A 427 -11.68 19.85 -32.23
CA LYS A 427 -11.97 20.01 -30.80
C LYS A 427 -13.44 20.33 -30.59
N GLN A 428 -13.98 21.31 -31.31
CA GLN A 428 -15.39 21.67 -31.25
C GLN A 428 -16.29 20.50 -31.67
N LYS A 429 -15.98 19.82 -32.79
CA LYS A 429 -16.70 18.61 -33.22
C LYS A 429 -16.67 17.52 -32.14
N GLY A 430 -15.53 17.30 -31.50
CA GLY A 430 -15.37 16.32 -30.41
C GLY A 430 -16.18 16.67 -29.17
N ILE A 431 -16.19 17.94 -28.76
CA ILE A 431 -16.99 18.44 -27.63
C ILE A 431 -18.49 18.31 -27.92
N LEU A 432 -18.94 18.73 -29.10
CA LEU A 432 -20.34 18.59 -29.52
C LEU A 432 -20.76 17.12 -29.65
N GLY A 433 -19.81 16.23 -29.95
CA GLY A 433 -20.01 14.79 -30.04
C GLY A 433 -20.01 14.05 -28.70
N LEU A 434 -19.76 14.71 -27.56
CA LEU A 434 -19.52 14.06 -26.26
C LEU A 434 -20.63 13.06 -25.87
N ALA A 435 -21.89 13.42 -26.09
CA ALA A 435 -23.03 12.53 -25.84
C ALA A 435 -22.99 11.23 -26.67
N ALA A 436 -22.53 11.29 -27.92
CA ALA A 436 -22.40 10.11 -28.77
C ALA A 436 -21.27 9.17 -28.30
N PHE A 437 -20.20 9.70 -27.70
CA PHE A 437 -19.16 8.88 -27.07
C PHE A 437 -19.69 8.14 -25.85
N LEU A 438 -20.50 8.80 -25.02
CA LEU A 438 -21.15 8.20 -23.85
C LEU A 438 -22.15 7.11 -24.26
N ASP A 439 -22.98 7.36 -25.27
CA ASP A 439 -23.95 6.39 -25.79
C ASP A 439 -23.28 5.11 -26.30
N ARG A 440 -22.09 5.24 -26.89
CA ARG A 440 -21.28 4.13 -27.40
C ARG A 440 -20.41 3.46 -26.33
N SER A 441 -20.44 3.96 -25.10
CA SER A 441 -19.64 3.41 -23.99
C SER A 441 -20.45 2.37 -23.21
N LYS A 442 -19.90 1.16 -23.05
CA LYS A 442 -20.56 0.09 -22.29
C LYS A 442 -20.63 0.39 -20.79
N LYS A 443 -19.65 1.13 -20.29
CA LYS A 443 -19.47 1.47 -18.88
C LYS A 443 -19.01 2.91 -18.70
N LEU A 444 -19.47 3.56 -17.66
CA LEU A 444 -18.93 4.83 -17.18
C LEU A 444 -18.07 4.55 -15.96
N THR A 445 -16.76 4.75 -16.08
CA THR A 445 -15.81 4.60 -14.97
C THR A 445 -15.45 5.97 -14.43
N ILE A 446 -15.88 6.23 -13.21
CA ILE A 446 -15.67 7.50 -12.50
C ILE A 446 -14.46 7.35 -11.57
N LEU A 447 -13.40 8.09 -11.87
CA LEU A 447 -12.26 8.27 -10.96
C LEU A 447 -12.60 9.40 -9.99
N TRP A 448 -13.30 9.05 -8.92
CA TRP A 448 -13.95 10.01 -8.06
C TRP A 448 -12.97 10.70 -7.10
N SER A 449 -13.10 12.03 -7.01
CA SER A 449 -12.50 12.87 -5.99
C SER A 449 -13.57 13.82 -5.41
N PRO A 450 -13.31 14.48 -4.26
CA PRO A 450 -14.24 15.45 -3.67
C PRO A 450 -14.62 16.63 -4.58
N ARG A 451 -13.91 16.86 -5.69
CA ARG A 451 -14.23 17.93 -6.65
C ARG A 451 -15.05 17.44 -7.84
N TYR A 452 -15.26 16.14 -7.99
CA TYR A 452 -15.91 15.58 -9.17
C TYR A 452 -17.30 16.18 -9.40
N PHE A 453 -18.15 16.16 -8.37
CA PHE A 453 -19.53 16.67 -8.44
C PHE A 453 -19.65 18.19 -8.42
N SER A 454 -18.55 18.91 -8.22
CA SER A 454 -18.53 20.37 -8.35
C SER A 454 -18.15 20.83 -9.76
N ARG A 455 -17.85 19.91 -10.70
CA ARG A 455 -17.48 20.25 -12.07
C ARG A 455 -18.62 20.01 -13.04
N LEU A 456 -18.97 21.04 -13.80
CA LEU A 456 -20.12 21.02 -14.70
C LEU A 456 -20.01 19.91 -15.77
N TRP A 457 -18.86 19.78 -16.43
CA TRP A 457 -18.64 18.75 -17.45
C TRP A 457 -18.74 17.32 -16.90
N CYS A 458 -18.17 17.03 -15.72
CA CYS A 458 -18.26 15.71 -15.09
C CYS A 458 -19.72 15.33 -14.76
N CYS A 459 -20.49 16.31 -14.28
CA CYS A 459 -21.91 16.14 -13.98
C CYS A 459 -22.75 15.95 -15.24
N TYR A 460 -22.42 16.67 -16.31
CA TYR A 460 -23.02 16.49 -17.63
C TYR A 460 -22.74 15.09 -18.20
N GLU A 461 -21.51 14.58 -18.14
CA GLU A 461 -21.18 13.23 -18.60
C GLU A 461 -22.02 12.17 -17.88
N LEU A 462 -22.13 12.31 -16.57
CA LEU A 462 -22.93 11.43 -15.73
C LEU A 462 -24.43 11.50 -16.06
N ALA A 463 -24.96 12.71 -16.21
CA ALA A 463 -26.34 12.97 -16.63
C ALA A 463 -26.67 12.26 -17.95
N THR A 464 -25.80 12.48 -18.92
CA THR A 464 -25.96 11.96 -20.28
C THR A 464 -25.95 10.44 -20.28
N PHE A 465 -25.05 9.85 -19.49
CA PHE A 465 -24.97 8.40 -19.34
C PHE A 465 -26.24 7.82 -18.72
N LEU A 466 -26.70 8.39 -17.60
CA LEU A 466 -27.91 7.94 -16.89
C LEU A 466 -29.16 8.00 -17.77
N ARG A 467 -29.28 9.02 -18.62
CA ARG A 467 -30.40 9.19 -19.54
C ARG A 467 -30.54 8.03 -20.53
N HIS A 468 -29.42 7.51 -21.04
CA HIS A 468 -29.43 6.49 -22.09
C HIS A 468 -29.23 5.07 -21.55
N SER A 469 -28.81 4.93 -20.28
CA SER A 469 -28.38 3.66 -19.70
C SER A 469 -29.53 2.85 -19.07
N THR A 470 -30.43 2.27 -19.87
CA THR A 470 -31.27 1.16 -19.36
C THR A 470 -30.49 -0.15 -19.16
N ARG A 471 -29.25 -0.23 -19.66
CA ARG A 471 -28.41 -1.46 -19.65
C ARG A 471 -26.93 -1.26 -19.30
N GLN A 472 -26.48 -0.05 -19.00
CA GLN A 472 -25.05 0.24 -18.84
C GLN A 472 -24.67 0.39 -17.35
N SER A 473 -23.44 0.01 -16.98
CA SER A 473 -22.99 0.01 -15.58
C SER A 473 -22.11 1.22 -15.27
N ILE A 474 -22.37 1.89 -14.15
CA ILE A 474 -21.50 2.91 -13.57
C ILE A 474 -20.55 2.24 -12.58
N GLU A 475 -19.25 2.49 -12.69
CA GLU A 475 -18.21 2.02 -11.78
C GLU A 475 -17.52 3.23 -11.16
N ILE A 476 -17.56 3.36 -9.83
CA ILE A 476 -16.97 4.49 -9.12
C ILE A 476 -15.80 4.00 -8.29
N MET A 477 -14.62 4.59 -8.49
CA MET A 477 -13.43 4.31 -7.71
C MET A 477 -12.92 5.62 -7.08
N PRO A 478 -13.04 5.78 -5.75
CA PRO A 478 -12.37 6.88 -5.05
C PRO A 478 -10.86 6.81 -5.22
N THR A 479 -10.26 7.86 -5.78
CA THR A 479 -8.82 7.85 -6.14
C THR A 479 -7.92 7.67 -4.92
N LYS A 480 -8.24 8.35 -3.81
CA LYS A 480 -7.52 8.21 -2.54
C LYS A 480 -7.68 6.83 -1.88
N LEU A 481 -8.81 6.15 -2.11
CA LEU A 481 -9.01 4.78 -1.60
C LEU A 481 -8.10 3.80 -2.36
N ALA A 482 -7.91 3.99 -3.66
CA ALA A 482 -6.96 3.19 -4.43
C ALA A 482 -5.52 3.37 -3.95
N VAL A 483 -5.12 4.60 -3.60
CA VAL A 483 -3.80 4.87 -2.97
C VAL A 483 -3.68 4.12 -1.64
N LEU A 484 -4.71 4.17 -0.82
CA LEU A 484 -4.74 3.47 0.47
C LEU A 484 -4.63 1.95 0.29
N PHE A 485 -5.40 1.35 -0.62
CA PHE A 485 -5.33 -0.08 -0.95
C PHE A 485 -3.93 -0.47 -1.43
N PHE A 486 -3.34 0.34 -2.30
CA PHE A 486 -1.98 0.12 -2.78
C PHE A 486 -0.96 0.18 -1.64
N GLY A 487 -1.03 1.19 -0.78
CA GLY A 487 -0.13 1.35 0.36
C GLY A 487 -0.26 0.20 1.37
N MET A 488 -1.48 -0.21 1.72
CA MET A 488 -1.71 -1.36 2.60
C MET A 488 -1.20 -2.65 1.96
N PHE A 489 -1.48 -2.89 0.68
CA PHE A 489 -0.99 -4.06 -0.03
C PHE A 489 0.55 -4.10 -0.06
N CYS A 490 1.23 -3.02 -0.43
CA CYS A 490 2.70 -2.92 -0.39
C CYS A 490 3.24 -3.22 1.01
N SER A 491 2.59 -2.70 2.05
CA SER A 491 3.00 -2.92 3.43
C SER A 491 2.85 -4.40 3.81
N THR A 492 1.71 -5.03 3.51
CA THR A 492 1.49 -6.47 3.75
C THR A 492 2.49 -7.34 3.00
N GLN A 493 2.79 -7.00 1.75
CA GLN A 493 3.77 -7.67 0.91
C GLN A 493 5.18 -7.62 1.50
N PHE A 494 5.62 -6.41 1.85
CA PHE A 494 6.90 -6.19 2.49
C PHE A 494 7.01 -6.97 3.81
N MET A 495 5.97 -6.91 4.64
CA MET A 495 5.94 -7.65 5.91
C MET A 495 5.96 -9.16 5.70
N SER A 496 5.21 -9.68 4.72
CA SER A 496 5.24 -11.11 4.40
C SER A 496 6.64 -11.56 3.96
N LEU A 497 7.34 -10.76 3.16
CA LEU A 497 8.71 -11.05 2.74
C LEU A 497 9.68 -11.06 3.93
N VAL A 498 9.63 -10.03 4.78
CA VAL A 498 10.48 -9.96 5.98
C VAL A 498 10.19 -11.14 6.91
N TYR A 499 8.93 -11.54 7.06
CA TYR A 499 8.54 -12.66 7.90
C TYR A 499 9.17 -13.96 7.41
N VAL A 500 9.07 -14.22 6.10
CA VAL A 500 9.67 -15.40 5.46
C VAL A 500 11.19 -15.40 5.64
N LEU A 501 11.85 -14.26 5.46
CA LEU A 501 13.30 -14.15 5.63
C LEU A 501 13.73 -14.39 7.08
N LEU A 502 13.03 -13.80 8.05
CA LEU A 502 13.30 -14.00 9.48
C LEU A 502 13.05 -15.45 9.90
N ALA A 503 11.95 -16.05 9.44
CA ALA A 503 11.63 -17.44 9.71
C ALA A 503 12.68 -18.37 9.11
N ALA A 504 13.18 -18.08 7.90
CA ALA A 504 14.24 -18.86 7.27
C ALA A 504 15.58 -18.76 8.01
N VAL A 505 15.92 -17.57 8.53
CA VAL A 505 17.16 -17.35 9.30
C VAL A 505 17.10 -18.00 10.67
N LEU A 506 15.94 -17.98 11.32
CA LEU A 506 15.75 -18.46 12.69
C LEU A 506 15.34 -19.93 12.77
N ALA A 507 15.01 -20.57 11.65
CA ALA A 507 14.64 -21.98 11.62
C ALA A 507 15.85 -22.87 11.93
N ASP A 508 16.14 -23.06 13.21
CA ASP A 508 17.02 -24.12 13.69
C ASP A 508 16.25 -25.44 13.74
N GLU A 509 16.71 -26.44 12.98
CA GLU A 509 16.09 -27.76 12.93
C GLU A 509 16.14 -28.48 14.29
N ALA A 510 17.13 -28.15 15.14
CA ALA A 510 17.29 -28.74 16.47
C ALA A 510 16.44 -28.08 17.57
N ALA A 511 15.74 -26.97 17.27
CA ALA A 511 14.98 -26.24 18.27
C ALA A 511 13.77 -27.03 18.80
N GLY A 512 13.70 -27.20 20.12
CA GLY A 512 12.56 -27.78 20.82
C GLY A 512 11.29 -26.92 20.71
N GLN A 513 10.12 -27.50 21.04
CA GLN A 513 8.82 -26.83 20.90
C GLN A 513 8.73 -25.48 21.64
N SER A 514 9.30 -25.39 22.85
CA SER A 514 9.31 -24.15 23.64
C SER A 514 10.12 -23.03 22.96
N GLN A 515 11.24 -23.38 22.34
CA GLN A 515 12.07 -22.44 21.59
C GLN A 515 11.36 -21.95 20.34
N ARG A 516 10.68 -22.83 19.60
CA ARG A 516 9.88 -22.44 18.42
C ARG A 516 8.74 -21.48 18.76
N ILE A 517 8.08 -21.68 19.91
CA ILE A 517 7.06 -20.74 20.40
C ILE A 517 7.71 -19.39 20.73
N ALA A 518 8.85 -19.38 21.42
CA ALA A 518 9.57 -18.15 21.73
C ALA A 518 9.99 -17.39 20.46
N GLU A 519 10.58 -18.08 19.48
CA GLU A 519 10.95 -17.51 18.18
C GLU A 519 9.74 -16.94 17.44
N MET A 520 8.64 -17.68 17.38
CA MET A 520 7.39 -17.21 16.75
C MET A 520 6.86 -15.94 17.42
N VAL A 521 6.85 -15.89 18.75
CA VAL A 521 6.43 -14.71 19.52
C VAL A 521 7.38 -13.54 19.27
N THR A 522 8.68 -13.77 19.26
CA THR A 522 9.69 -12.73 19.00
C THR A 522 9.55 -12.16 17.59
N ILE A 523 9.50 -13.01 16.56
CA ILE A 523 9.31 -12.58 15.16
C ILE A 523 7.99 -11.80 15.06
N SER A 524 6.89 -12.35 15.57
CA SER A 524 5.58 -11.70 15.49
C SER A 524 5.54 -10.35 16.21
N GLY A 525 6.23 -10.23 17.35
CA GLY A 525 6.37 -8.99 18.10
C GLY A 525 7.15 -7.93 17.31
N LEU A 526 8.30 -8.30 16.73
CA LEU A 526 9.09 -7.40 15.88
C LEU A 526 8.30 -6.94 14.65
N MET A 527 7.58 -7.87 14.02
CA MET A 527 6.75 -7.56 12.86
C MET A 527 5.60 -6.63 13.21
N SER A 528 4.96 -6.85 14.36
CA SER A 528 3.92 -5.97 14.88
C SER A 528 4.43 -4.54 15.08
N ILE A 529 5.64 -4.36 15.63
CA ILE A 529 6.27 -3.05 15.83
C ILE A 529 6.58 -2.38 14.48
N ALA A 530 7.16 -3.11 13.53
CA ALA A 530 7.47 -2.59 12.20
C ALA A 530 6.21 -2.14 11.44
N PHE A 531 5.06 -2.75 11.73
CA PHE A 531 3.78 -2.39 11.11
C PHE A 531 3.12 -1.13 11.70
N LEU A 532 3.53 -0.68 12.90
CA LEU A 532 2.89 0.45 13.58
C LEU A 532 2.96 1.74 12.77
N LEU A 533 4.13 2.08 12.22
CA LEU A 533 4.31 3.32 11.47
C LEU A 533 3.44 3.36 10.19
N PRO A 534 3.49 2.35 9.30
CA PRO A 534 2.56 2.27 8.16
C PRO A 534 1.09 2.31 8.59
N ALA A 535 0.74 1.64 9.70
CA ALA A 535 -0.63 1.64 10.22
C ALA A 535 -1.11 3.04 10.63
N VAL A 536 -0.27 3.86 11.29
CA VAL A 536 -0.62 5.27 11.61
C VAL A 536 -0.85 6.08 10.35
N LEU A 537 0.06 5.97 9.38
CA LEU A 537 -0.04 6.71 8.13
C LEU A 537 -1.29 6.31 7.35
N CYS A 538 -1.57 5.01 7.30
CA CYS A 538 -2.80 4.48 6.71
C CYS A 538 -4.01 5.00 7.47
N LEU A 539 -4.07 4.92 8.80
CA LEU A 539 -5.21 5.42 9.59
C LEU A 539 -5.47 6.90 9.34
N HIS A 540 -4.41 7.71 9.33
CA HIS A 540 -4.49 9.14 9.03
C HIS A 540 -5.08 9.41 7.65
N ALA A 541 -4.60 8.70 6.63
CA ALA A 541 -5.13 8.79 5.28
C ALA A 541 -6.58 8.29 5.20
N GLY A 542 -6.87 7.17 5.85
CA GLY A 542 -8.17 6.52 5.89
C GLY A 542 -9.26 7.38 6.53
N ILE A 543 -8.96 8.09 7.63
CA ILE A 543 -9.87 9.07 8.22
C ILE A 543 -10.19 10.18 7.20
N GLY A 544 -9.19 10.67 6.47
CA GLY A 544 -9.40 11.66 5.40
C GLY A 544 -10.24 11.12 4.23
N VAL A 545 -10.07 9.85 3.86
CA VAL A 545 -10.88 9.18 2.83
C VAL A 545 -12.32 8.98 3.32
N ALA A 546 -12.51 8.50 4.55
CA ALA A 546 -13.81 8.35 5.18
C ALA A 546 -14.56 9.70 5.26
N GLY A 547 -13.87 10.78 5.61
CA GLY A 547 -14.42 12.14 5.58
C GLY A 547 -14.86 12.57 4.18
N SER A 548 -14.05 12.26 3.17
CA SER A 548 -14.38 12.54 1.77
C SER A 548 -15.63 11.77 1.32
N ILE A 549 -15.73 10.48 1.66
CA ILE A 549 -16.88 9.63 1.32
C ILE A 549 -18.14 10.05 2.10
N GLY A 550 -18.00 10.50 3.35
CA GLY A 550 -19.13 11.07 4.09
C GLY A 550 -19.64 12.36 3.42
N GLU A 551 -18.73 13.20 2.92
CA GLU A 551 -19.09 14.43 2.21
C GLU A 551 -19.72 14.17 0.83
N LEU A 552 -19.37 13.06 0.18
CA LEU A 552 -19.97 12.64 -1.09
C LEU A 552 -21.49 12.54 -1.01
N GLU A 553 -22.02 11.97 0.08
CA GLU A 553 -23.47 11.89 0.29
C GLU A 553 -24.10 13.27 0.38
N ASN A 554 -23.50 14.19 1.14
CA ASN A 554 -23.96 15.57 1.26
C ASN A 554 -23.89 16.31 -0.08
N GLN A 555 -22.79 16.15 -0.82
CA GLN A 555 -22.60 16.75 -2.14
C GLN A 555 -23.66 16.30 -3.12
N LEU A 556 -24.04 15.02 -3.09
CA LEU A 556 -25.07 14.45 -3.95
C LEU A 556 -26.48 14.86 -3.52
N ARG A 557 -26.78 14.95 -2.22
CA ARG A 557 -28.07 15.45 -1.72
C ARG A 557 -28.28 16.93 -2.00
N ALA A 558 -27.22 17.73 -1.84
CA ALA A 558 -27.22 19.17 -2.13
C ALA A 558 -26.91 19.48 -3.61
N PHE A 559 -26.82 18.44 -4.45
CA PHE A 559 -26.40 18.59 -5.84
C PHE A 559 -27.40 19.46 -6.62
N ARG A 560 -26.88 20.50 -7.27
CA ARG A 560 -27.59 21.31 -8.25
C ARG A 560 -26.66 21.60 -9.41
N ILE A 561 -27.08 21.31 -10.65
CA ILE A 561 -26.28 21.56 -11.85
C ILE A 561 -25.91 23.04 -11.98
N GLN A 562 -26.79 23.93 -11.53
CA GLN A 562 -26.60 25.38 -11.50
C GLN A 562 -25.41 25.78 -10.61
N ASN A 563 -25.11 25.01 -9.56
CA ASN A 563 -24.02 25.31 -8.63
C ASN A 563 -22.67 24.72 -9.07
N CYS A 564 -22.65 23.89 -10.13
CA CYS A 564 -21.41 23.31 -10.64
C CYS A 564 -20.51 24.38 -11.26
N ARG A 565 -19.21 24.29 -11.06
CA ARG A 565 -18.19 25.20 -11.60
C ARG A 565 -17.82 24.82 -13.03
N CYS A 566 -17.63 25.84 -13.86
CA CYS A 566 -17.14 25.79 -15.24
C CYS A 566 -15.80 26.54 -15.30
N PHE A 567 -14.85 26.05 -16.10
CA PHE A 567 -13.56 26.73 -16.25
C PHE A 567 -13.75 28.11 -16.89
N CYS A 568 -14.53 28.20 -17.98
CA CYS A 568 -14.81 29.46 -18.68
C CYS A 568 -15.31 30.55 -17.71
N CYS A 569 -16.23 30.21 -16.81
CA CYS A 569 -16.80 31.13 -15.84
C CYS A 569 -15.80 31.56 -14.75
N SER A 570 -14.85 30.70 -14.39
CA SER A 570 -13.84 31.01 -13.37
C SER A 570 -12.71 31.92 -13.86
N VAL A 571 -12.63 32.13 -15.17
CA VAL A 571 -11.66 33.02 -15.83
C VAL A 571 -12.38 34.18 -16.54
N ASP A 572 -13.58 34.52 -16.08
CA ASP A 572 -14.42 35.59 -16.63
C ASP A 572 -14.63 35.51 -18.15
N HIS A 573 -14.75 34.30 -18.67
CA HIS A 573 -14.88 33.99 -20.09
C HIS A 573 -13.72 34.55 -20.95
N ILE A 574 -12.54 34.71 -20.36
CA ILE A 574 -11.33 35.14 -21.05
C ILE A 574 -10.23 34.10 -20.80
N HIS A 575 -9.67 33.53 -21.87
CA HIS A 575 -8.62 32.53 -21.75
C HIS A 575 -7.37 33.16 -21.08
N PRO A 576 -6.81 32.55 -20.02
CA PRO A 576 -5.77 33.20 -19.20
C PRO A 576 -4.48 33.51 -19.98
N GLU A 577 -4.10 32.64 -20.91
CA GLU A 577 -2.88 32.78 -21.73
C GLU A 577 -3.14 33.60 -23.00
N THR A 578 -4.01 33.12 -23.90
CA THR A 578 -4.29 33.76 -25.20
C THR A 578 -5.10 35.06 -25.13
N LYS A 579 -5.76 35.35 -23.98
CA LYS A 579 -6.69 36.47 -23.80
C LYS A 579 -7.90 36.48 -24.74
N ALA A 580 -8.13 35.39 -25.48
CA ALA A 580 -9.28 35.25 -26.35
C ALA A 580 -10.58 35.05 -25.54
N PRO A 581 -11.73 35.55 -26.03
CA PRO A 581 -13.02 35.27 -25.40
C PRO A 581 -13.36 33.78 -25.51
N LEU A 582 -13.89 33.21 -24.43
CA LEU A 582 -14.33 31.82 -24.34
C LEU A 582 -15.86 31.74 -24.38
N PRO A 583 -16.45 30.82 -25.15
CA PRO A 583 -17.88 30.56 -25.05
C PRO A 583 -18.23 30.03 -23.65
N CYS A 584 -19.45 30.34 -23.20
CA CYS A 584 -19.93 29.90 -21.89
C CYS A 584 -20.35 28.42 -21.93
N ASP A 585 -19.49 27.54 -21.41
CA ASP A 585 -19.78 26.10 -21.26
C ASP A 585 -21.08 25.86 -20.46
N ARG A 586 -21.39 26.76 -19.51
CA ARG A 586 -22.59 26.65 -18.69
C ARG A 586 -23.86 26.79 -19.50
N GLU A 587 -23.94 27.81 -20.34
CA GLU A 587 -25.11 28.02 -21.21
C GLU A 587 -25.29 26.84 -22.15
N LEU A 588 -24.18 26.39 -22.78
CA LEU A 588 -24.19 25.24 -23.69
C LEU A 588 -24.74 23.97 -23.01
N ILE A 589 -24.24 23.64 -21.82
CA ILE A 589 -24.65 22.44 -21.09
C ILE A 589 -26.09 22.56 -20.58
N LEU A 590 -26.48 23.71 -20.04
CA LEU A 590 -27.83 23.90 -19.51
C LEU A 590 -28.90 23.88 -20.62
N GLU A 591 -28.59 24.40 -21.81
CA GLU A 591 -29.45 24.27 -22.99
C GLU A 591 -29.54 22.83 -23.48
N ALA A 592 -28.43 22.08 -23.47
CA ALA A 592 -28.46 20.66 -23.79
C ALA A 592 -29.35 19.88 -22.81
N VAL A 593 -29.20 20.11 -21.50
CA VAL A 593 -30.04 19.48 -20.46
C VAL A 593 -31.51 19.87 -20.62
N LYS A 594 -31.81 21.15 -20.91
CA LYS A 594 -33.18 21.62 -21.19
C LYS A 594 -33.81 20.84 -22.34
N LYS A 595 -33.10 20.72 -23.47
CA LYS A 595 -33.54 19.94 -24.65
C LYS A 595 -33.74 18.45 -24.35
N TRP A 596 -33.10 17.91 -23.32
CA TRP A 596 -33.16 16.49 -23.00
C TRP A 596 -34.33 16.08 -22.14
N TYR A 597 -34.70 16.95 -21.18
CA TYR A 597 -35.75 16.68 -20.21
C TYR A 597 -37.12 17.21 -20.63
N PHE A 598 -37.20 18.01 -21.70
CA PHE A 598 -38.44 18.49 -22.27
C PHE A 598 -38.58 18.19 -23.76
N GLU A 599 -39.75 17.66 -24.13
CA GLU A 599 -40.21 17.58 -25.51
C GLU A 599 -40.94 18.87 -25.95
N ASP A 600 -41.53 19.59 -24.99
CA ASP A 600 -42.30 20.81 -25.24
C ASP A 600 -41.52 22.05 -24.77
N ILE A 601 -41.15 22.90 -25.74
CA ILE A 601 -40.37 24.13 -25.57
C ILE A 601 -41.11 25.14 -24.66
N SER A 602 -42.42 24.98 -24.49
CA SER A 602 -43.28 25.86 -23.69
C SER A 602 -43.17 25.68 -22.18
N SER A 603 -42.54 24.60 -21.70
CA SER A 603 -42.37 24.35 -20.27
C SER A 603 -41.32 25.28 -19.62
N PRO A 604 -41.54 25.76 -18.38
CA PRO A 604 -40.58 26.63 -17.70
C PRO A 604 -39.19 26.00 -17.58
N GLN A 605 -38.15 26.75 -17.93
CA GLN A 605 -36.75 26.28 -17.94
C GLN A 605 -36.28 25.73 -16.59
N GLU A 606 -36.73 26.34 -15.49
CA GLU A 606 -36.40 25.91 -14.12
C GLU A 606 -36.84 24.47 -13.84
N THR A 607 -37.95 24.04 -14.45
CA THR A 607 -38.52 22.71 -14.24
C THR A 607 -37.63 21.60 -14.85
N ALA A 608 -36.87 21.87 -15.94
CA ALA A 608 -35.96 20.88 -16.55
C ALA A 608 -34.78 20.61 -15.64
N TRP A 609 -34.17 21.70 -15.17
CA TRP A 609 -33.00 21.63 -14.32
C TRP A 609 -33.35 20.99 -12.99
N GLU A 610 -34.52 21.29 -12.44
CA GLU A 610 -34.97 20.65 -11.20
C GLU A 610 -35.23 19.15 -11.39
N LYS A 611 -35.84 18.73 -12.51
CA LYS A 611 -36.01 17.31 -12.84
C LYS A 611 -34.66 16.59 -12.99
N PHE A 612 -33.67 17.24 -13.62
CA PHE A 612 -32.32 16.72 -13.69
C PHE A 612 -31.68 16.59 -12.29
N ASN A 613 -31.76 17.64 -11.48
CA ASN A 613 -31.24 17.65 -10.11
C ASN A 613 -31.88 16.53 -9.27
N GLN A 614 -33.20 16.37 -9.35
CA GLN A 614 -33.93 15.30 -8.68
C GLN A 614 -33.48 13.92 -9.16
N THR A 615 -33.28 13.73 -10.46
CA THR A 615 -32.75 12.48 -11.02
C THR A 615 -31.38 12.15 -10.43
N ALA A 616 -30.46 13.12 -10.37
CA ALA A 616 -29.14 12.95 -9.77
C ALA A 616 -29.20 12.71 -8.24
N GLN A 617 -30.10 13.38 -7.53
CA GLN A 617 -30.25 13.19 -6.08
C GLN A 617 -30.89 11.84 -5.73
N GLN A 618 -31.86 11.37 -6.51
CA GLN A 618 -32.67 10.19 -6.20
C GLN A 618 -32.12 8.90 -6.80
N GLU A 619 -31.68 8.93 -8.06
CA GLU A 619 -31.24 7.71 -8.76
C GLU A 619 -29.74 7.47 -8.60
N LEU A 620 -28.94 8.52 -8.68
CA LEU A 620 -27.48 8.39 -8.66
C LEU A 620 -26.93 8.19 -7.24
N LEU A 621 -27.49 8.87 -6.23
CA LEU A 621 -27.07 8.72 -4.84
C LEU A 621 -27.00 7.25 -4.37
N PRO A 622 -28.06 6.43 -4.49
CA PRO A 622 -28.00 5.03 -4.06
C PRO A 622 -27.00 4.21 -4.89
N LEU A 623 -26.86 4.47 -6.19
CA LEU A 623 -25.89 3.79 -7.06
C LEU A 623 -24.44 4.09 -6.65
N VAL A 624 -24.15 5.35 -6.31
CA VAL A 624 -22.84 5.79 -5.87
C VAL A 624 -22.50 5.19 -4.50
N LEU A 625 -23.43 5.28 -3.55
CA LEU A 625 -23.22 4.76 -2.20
C LEU A 625 -23.07 3.23 -2.18
N ASP A 626 -23.80 2.51 -3.02
CA ASP A 626 -23.63 1.04 -3.16
C ASP A 626 -22.25 0.69 -3.75
N SER A 627 -21.82 1.42 -4.78
CA SER A 627 -20.52 1.22 -5.44
C SER A 627 -19.34 1.48 -4.50
N VAL A 628 -19.40 2.59 -3.73
CA VAL A 628 -18.35 2.99 -2.80
C VAL A 628 -18.38 2.17 -1.51
N GLY A 629 -19.58 1.80 -1.03
CA GLY A 629 -19.77 1.33 0.34
C GLY A 629 -19.67 -0.17 0.58
N THR A 630 -20.03 -1.04 -0.35
CA THR A 630 -20.13 -2.48 0.00
C THR A 630 -19.60 -3.46 -1.03
N GLY A 631 -19.67 -3.15 -2.34
CA GLY A 631 -19.40 -4.14 -3.38
C GLY A 631 -18.05 -4.00 -4.07
N LEU A 632 -17.88 -2.92 -4.82
CA LEU A 632 -16.82 -2.83 -5.83
C LEU A 632 -15.44 -2.71 -5.19
N CYS A 633 -15.25 -1.73 -4.32
CA CYS A 633 -13.98 -1.48 -3.63
C CYS A 633 -13.54 -2.70 -2.81
N MET A 634 -14.46 -3.31 -2.07
CA MET A 634 -14.21 -4.53 -1.28
C MET A 634 -13.84 -5.74 -2.14
N SER A 635 -14.42 -5.86 -3.34
CA SER A 635 -14.04 -6.92 -4.28
C SER A 635 -12.59 -6.75 -4.76
N TYR A 636 -12.14 -5.53 -5.05
CA TYR A 636 -10.75 -5.30 -5.44
C TYR A 636 -9.79 -5.48 -4.27
N PHE A 637 -10.15 -4.97 -3.09
CA PHE A 637 -9.35 -5.16 -1.89
C PHE A 637 -9.21 -6.64 -1.53
N SER A 638 -10.30 -7.40 -1.51
CA SER A 638 -10.22 -8.85 -1.25
C SER A 638 -9.37 -9.57 -2.30
N THR A 639 -9.48 -9.20 -3.57
CA THR A 639 -8.60 -9.74 -4.62
C THR A 639 -7.12 -9.47 -4.34
N LEU A 640 -6.77 -8.25 -3.88
CA LEU A 640 -5.41 -7.90 -3.46
C LEU A 640 -4.95 -8.74 -2.26
N VAL A 641 -5.80 -8.89 -1.24
CA VAL A 641 -5.48 -9.67 -0.04
C VAL A 641 -5.20 -11.13 -0.39
N TRP A 642 -6.07 -11.77 -1.17
CA TRP A 642 -5.86 -13.16 -1.60
C TRP A 642 -4.60 -13.31 -2.46
N ALA A 643 -4.33 -12.36 -3.35
CA ALA A 643 -3.09 -12.34 -4.13
C ALA A 643 -1.84 -12.22 -3.25
N ALA A 644 -1.91 -11.49 -2.13
CA ALA A 644 -0.80 -11.38 -1.19
C ALA A 644 -0.51 -12.67 -0.43
N SER A 645 -1.56 -13.46 -0.14
CA SER A 645 -1.44 -14.67 0.67
C SER A 645 -1.01 -15.91 -0.12
N LEU A 646 -1.32 -15.97 -1.42
CA LEU A 646 -0.99 -17.12 -2.28
C LEU A 646 0.48 -17.56 -2.28
N PRO A 647 1.49 -16.68 -2.31
CA PRO A 647 2.90 -17.10 -2.23
C PRO A 647 3.26 -17.97 -1.03
N SER A 648 2.52 -17.84 0.09
CA SER A 648 2.77 -18.70 1.27
C SER A 648 2.48 -20.18 1.00
N LEU A 649 1.67 -20.51 -0.01
CA LEU A 649 1.36 -21.89 -0.42
C LEU A 649 2.62 -22.73 -0.69
N VAL A 650 3.70 -22.07 -1.15
CA VAL A 650 5.01 -22.69 -1.42
C VAL A 650 5.59 -23.40 -0.20
N PHE A 651 5.36 -22.88 1.00
CA PHE A 651 5.86 -23.48 2.25
C PHE A 651 4.97 -24.61 2.73
N TRP A 652 3.69 -24.55 2.41
CA TRP A 652 2.73 -25.54 2.88
C TRP A 652 2.81 -26.81 2.05
N LEU A 653 2.90 -26.73 0.72
CA LEU A 653 2.85 -27.92 -0.16
C LEU A 653 3.92 -28.99 0.15
N PRO A 654 5.21 -28.66 0.32
CA PRO A 654 6.23 -29.63 0.71
C PRO A 654 5.97 -30.22 2.09
N ALA A 655 5.60 -29.37 3.06
CA ALA A 655 5.24 -29.82 4.40
C ALA A 655 4.03 -30.78 4.38
N TYR A 656 3.13 -30.69 3.39
CA TYR A 656 2.06 -31.66 3.19
C TYR A 656 2.55 -33.03 2.74
N ILE A 657 3.51 -33.07 1.82
CA ILE A 657 3.98 -34.33 1.26
C ILE A 657 4.93 -35.04 2.23
N GLU A 658 5.82 -34.30 2.89
CA GLU A 658 6.81 -34.89 3.80
C GLU A 658 6.19 -35.53 5.04
N ASN A 659 5.08 -35.00 5.55
CA ASN A 659 4.44 -35.49 6.78
C ASN A 659 3.32 -36.52 6.54
N GLU A 660 2.91 -36.75 5.29
CA GLU A 660 1.78 -37.63 4.95
C GLU A 660 1.98 -39.06 5.48
N HIS A 661 3.21 -39.57 5.48
CA HIS A 661 3.53 -40.92 5.95
C HIS A 661 3.33 -41.15 7.45
N SER A 662 3.11 -40.10 8.24
CA SER A 662 3.01 -40.20 9.70
C SER A 662 1.57 -40.23 10.24
N PHE A 663 0.57 -39.98 9.41
CA PHE A 663 -0.83 -39.88 9.84
C PHE A 663 -1.76 -40.75 9.00
N GLU A 664 -2.58 -41.57 9.66
CA GLU A 664 -3.62 -42.37 9.00
C GLU A 664 -5.03 -41.94 9.43
N GLY A 665 -6.02 -42.17 8.55
CA GLY A 665 -7.44 -42.02 8.85
C GLY A 665 -7.85 -40.62 9.34
N PHE A 666 -8.47 -40.55 10.51
CA PHE A 666 -8.99 -39.31 11.10
C PHE A 666 -7.87 -38.30 11.41
N HIS A 667 -6.70 -38.76 11.81
CA HIS A 667 -5.56 -37.88 12.12
C HIS A 667 -5.09 -37.12 10.89
N LEU A 668 -5.03 -37.80 9.73
CA LEU A 668 -4.69 -37.17 8.46
C LEU A 668 -5.71 -36.07 8.12
N MET A 669 -7.01 -36.34 8.28
CA MET A 669 -8.07 -35.33 8.06
C MET A 669 -7.92 -34.11 8.98
N VAL A 670 -7.73 -34.31 10.28
CA VAL A 670 -7.55 -33.20 11.25
C VAL A 670 -6.31 -32.38 10.90
N TRP A 671 -5.23 -33.06 10.58
CA TRP A 671 -3.98 -32.42 10.18
C TRP A 671 -4.16 -31.58 8.91
N TRP A 672 -4.84 -32.10 7.88
CA TRP A 672 -5.21 -31.37 6.67
C TRP A 672 -6.05 -30.11 6.97
N VAL A 673 -7.08 -30.25 7.81
CA VAL A 673 -7.94 -29.13 8.22
C VAL A 673 -7.11 -28.04 8.90
N ARG A 674 -6.19 -28.40 9.80
CA ARG A 674 -5.33 -27.45 10.51
C ARG A 674 -4.39 -26.69 9.57
N CYS A 675 -3.81 -27.36 8.58
CA CYS A 675 -2.93 -26.72 7.61
C CYS A 675 -3.71 -25.78 6.66
N CYS A 676 -4.88 -26.21 6.19
CA CYS A 676 -5.79 -25.35 5.41
C CYS A 676 -6.21 -24.11 6.21
N MET A 677 -6.61 -24.30 7.47
CA MET A 677 -6.95 -23.19 8.36
C MET A 677 -5.80 -22.22 8.50
N HIS A 678 -4.59 -22.70 8.81
CA HIS A 678 -3.44 -21.83 8.97
C HIS A 678 -3.16 -20.97 7.71
N TRP A 679 -3.22 -21.58 6.52
CA TRP A 679 -3.07 -20.84 5.26
C TRP A 679 -4.19 -19.79 5.06
N VAL A 680 -5.44 -20.13 5.37
CA VAL A 680 -6.60 -19.23 5.22
C VAL A 680 -6.68 -18.15 6.32
N THR A 681 -6.12 -18.41 7.51
CA THR A 681 -6.14 -17.49 8.66
C THR A 681 -5.51 -16.15 8.31
N PHE A 682 -4.42 -16.13 7.54
CA PHE A 682 -3.75 -14.88 7.17
C PHE A 682 -4.61 -13.96 6.26
N PRO A 683 -5.12 -14.40 5.09
CA PRO A 683 -6.02 -13.57 4.29
C PRO A 683 -7.30 -13.17 5.03
N LEU A 684 -7.90 -14.08 5.81
CA LEU A 684 -9.08 -13.72 6.64
C LEU A 684 -8.74 -12.67 7.69
N GLY A 685 -7.59 -12.82 8.35
CA GLY A 685 -7.07 -11.87 9.33
C GLY A 685 -6.85 -10.48 8.73
N ILE A 686 -6.34 -10.38 7.49
CA ILE A 686 -6.18 -9.08 6.81
C ILE A 686 -7.54 -8.48 6.43
N LEU A 687 -8.50 -9.29 5.96
CA LEU A 687 -9.85 -8.82 5.67
C LEU A 687 -10.53 -8.28 6.93
N TRP A 688 -10.42 -9.01 8.03
CA TRP A 688 -10.90 -8.59 9.35
C TRP A 688 -10.21 -7.33 9.85
N TYR A 689 -8.87 -7.29 9.75
CA TYR A 689 -8.07 -6.11 10.09
C TYR A 689 -8.55 -4.88 9.32
N PHE A 690 -8.83 -5.01 8.02
CA PHE A 690 -9.36 -3.92 7.21
C PHE A 690 -10.76 -3.48 7.65
N GLN A 691 -11.64 -4.41 8.04
CA GLN A 691 -12.97 -4.08 8.58
C GLN A 691 -12.87 -3.26 9.87
N VAL A 692 -12.04 -3.71 10.82
CA VAL A 692 -11.77 -2.97 12.07
C VAL A 692 -11.11 -1.62 11.79
N TYR A 693 -10.13 -1.60 10.90
CA TYR A 693 -9.46 -0.39 10.44
C TYR A 693 -10.46 0.62 9.87
N TRP A 694 -11.37 0.19 8.98
CA TRP A 694 -12.36 1.07 8.38
C TRP A 694 -13.34 1.61 9.42
N TRP A 695 -13.77 0.75 10.35
CA TRP A 695 -14.60 1.17 11.48
C TRP A 695 -13.90 2.22 12.35
N LEU A 696 -12.61 2.05 12.64
CA LEU A 696 -11.80 3.03 13.36
C LEU A 696 -11.60 4.33 12.58
N CYS A 697 -11.50 4.29 11.24
CA CYS A 697 -11.48 5.50 10.42
C CYS A 697 -12.78 6.30 10.54
N LEU A 698 -13.93 5.61 10.58
CA LEU A 698 -15.24 6.25 10.77
C LEU A 698 -15.40 6.83 12.18
N LEU A 699 -14.95 6.10 13.22
CA LEU A 699 -14.91 6.61 14.59
C LEU A 699 -13.96 7.81 14.71
N GLY A 700 -12.78 7.71 14.09
CA GLY A 700 -11.78 8.76 14.05
C GLY A 700 -12.28 10.02 13.36
N LEU A 701 -13.09 9.90 12.31
CA LEU A 701 -13.77 11.03 11.67
C LEU A 701 -14.75 11.73 12.62
N ARG A 702 -15.52 10.97 13.42
CA ARG A 702 -16.40 11.53 14.45
C ARG A 702 -15.59 12.25 15.53
N ALA A 703 -14.52 11.62 16.01
CA ALA A 703 -13.61 12.21 16.98
C ALA A 703 -12.92 13.48 16.45
N GLU A 704 -12.56 13.53 15.17
CA GLU A 704 -11.92 14.68 14.54
C GLU A 704 -12.81 15.92 14.59
N LYS A 705 -14.12 15.74 14.40
CA LYS A 705 -15.12 16.81 14.53
C LYS A 705 -15.20 17.31 15.98
N CYS A 706 -15.16 16.42 16.97
CA CYS A 706 -15.20 16.78 18.39
C CYS A 706 -13.90 17.45 18.86
N TRP A 707 -12.74 17.03 18.35
CA TRP A 707 -11.42 17.44 18.83
C TRP A 707 -10.74 18.48 17.93
N GLN A 708 -11.52 19.30 17.22
CA GLN A 708 -11.03 20.45 16.45
C GLN A 708 -9.90 20.10 15.47
N GLY A 709 -10.02 18.98 14.74
CA GLY A 709 -9.05 18.65 13.68
C GLY A 709 -7.73 18.02 14.16
N LYS A 710 -7.63 17.52 15.40
CA LYS A 710 -6.46 16.78 15.91
C LYS A 710 -6.30 15.36 15.31
N ARG A 711 -6.41 15.23 13.98
CA ARG A 711 -6.40 13.95 13.25
C ARG A 711 -5.16 13.09 13.55
N LYS A 712 -3.98 13.69 13.66
CA LYS A 712 -2.73 12.96 13.97
C LYS A 712 -2.81 12.24 15.32
N LEU A 713 -3.25 12.94 16.35
CA LEU A 713 -3.43 12.37 17.69
C LEU A 713 -4.46 11.24 17.68
N ILE A 714 -5.60 11.46 17.02
CA ILE A 714 -6.66 10.45 16.88
C ILE A 714 -6.14 9.19 16.16
N SER A 715 -5.34 9.36 15.12
CA SER A 715 -4.73 8.24 14.38
C SER A 715 -3.80 7.43 15.28
N CYS A 716 -2.97 8.10 16.10
CA CYS A 716 -2.11 7.44 17.07
C CYS A 716 -2.91 6.70 18.16
N LEU A 717 -3.95 7.33 18.72
CA LEU A 717 -4.81 6.71 19.73
C LEU A 717 -5.59 5.50 19.18
N SER A 718 -5.90 5.51 17.87
CA SER A 718 -6.59 4.41 17.20
C SER A 718 -5.70 3.19 16.93
N LEU A 719 -4.38 3.28 17.12
CA LEU A 719 -3.49 2.13 16.94
C LEU A 719 -3.75 1.02 17.96
N LEU A 720 -3.97 1.38 19.22
CA LEU A 720 -4.18 0.41 20.30
C LEU A 720 -5.41 -0.48 20.02
N PRO A 721 -6.61 0.08 19.76
CA PRO A 721 -7.76 -0.75 19.40
C PRO A 721 -7.55 -1.48 18.07
N LEU A 722 -6.85 -0.89 17.09
CA LEU A 722 -6.55 -1.58 15.83
C LEU A 722 -5.68 -2.82 16.04
N PHE A 723 -4.69 -2.74 16.94
CA PHE A 723 -3.84 -3.86 17.27
C PHE A 723 -4.64 -4.98 17.98
N PHE A 724 -5.36 -4.62 19.05
CA PHE A 724 -6.13 -5.59 19.84
C PHE A 724 -7.28 -6.22 19.06
N PHE A 725 -8.13 -5.40 18.44
CA PHE A 725 -9.32 -5.92 17.74
C PHE A 725 -9.01 -6.37 16.33
N GLY A 726 -8.04 -5.77 15.64
CA GLY A 726 -7.70 -6.13 14.27
C GLY A 726 -6.81 -7.36 14.16
N ILE A 727 -5.72 -7.45 14.94
CA ILE A 727 -4.75 -8.56 14.82
C ILE A 727 -5.03 -9.66 15.84
N GLY A 728 -5.57 -9.31 17.02
CA GLY A 728 -5.84 -10.25 18.12
C GLY A 728 -6.54 -11.55 17.71
N PRO A 729 -7.66 -11.52 16.96
CA PRO A 729 -8.35 -12.75 16.54
C PRO A 729 -7.47 -13.69 15.71
N THR A 730 -6.60 -13.16 14.86
CA THR A 730 -5.63 -13.94 14.07
C THR A 730 -4.61 -14.61 14.99
N TYR A 731 -4.10 -13.88 15.99
CA TYR A 731 -3.20 -14.45 16.99
C TYR A 731 -3.87 -15.51 17.87
N VAL A 732 -5.16 -15.38 18.19
CA VAL A 732 -5.89 -16.41 18.95
C VAL A 732 -5.95 -17.71 18.15
N VAL A 733 -6.28 -17.66 16.86
CA VAL A 733 -6.28 -18.85 15.99
C VAL A 733 -4.89 -19.50 15.96
N GLU A 734 -3.85 -18.70 15.74
CA GLU A 734 -2.48 -19.20 15.66
C GLU A 734 -1.96 -19.74 16.99
N PHE A 735 -2.29 -19.08 18.09
CA PHE A 735 -1.91 -19.52 19.43
C PHE A 735 -2.62 -20.82 19.81
N THR A 736 -3.94 -20.94 19.59
CA THR A 736 -4.67 -22.19 19.85
C THR A 736 -4.13 -23.32 18.98
N ARG A 737 -3.74 -23.05 17.72
CA ARG A 737 -3.09 -24.03 16.86
C ARG A 737 -1.71 -24.43 17.39
N ALA A 738 -0.87 -23.49 17.81
CA ALA A 738 0.47 -23.79 18.32
C ALA A 738 0.44 -24.51 19.69
N ALA A 739 -0.55 -24.20 20.52
CA ALA A 739 -0.67 -24.73 21.90
C ALA A 739 -1.37 -26.09 21.98
N THR A 740 -2.03 -26.56 20.91
CA THR A 740 -2.77 -27.82 20.91
C THR A 740 -2.06 -28.89 20.11
N GLU A 741 -2.10 -30.13 20.62
CA GLU A 741 -1.58 -31.30 19.91
C GLU A 741 -2.23 -31.47 18.53
N THR A 742 -1.50 -32.10 17.60
CA THR A 742 -1.92 -32.31 16.21
C THR A 742 -3.31 -32.94 16.03
N PRO A 743 -3.78 -33.92 16.84
CA PRO A 743 -5.14 -34.48 16.70
C PRO A 743 -6.27 -33.56 17.17
N SER A 744 -5.97 -32.42 17.80
CA SER A 744 -7.01 -31.55 18.36
C SER A 744 -7.69 -30.70 17.28
N LEU A 745 -9.03 -30.70 17.26
CA LEU A 745 -9.85 -29.78 16.45
C LEU A 745 -10.16 -28.47 17.18
N LEU A 746 -9.63 -28.23 18.37
CA LEU A 746 -9.90 -27.01 19.15
C LEU A 746 -9.64 -25.70 18.35
N PRO A 747 -8.62 -25.58 17.48
CA PRO A 747 -8.41 -24.37 16.69
C PRO A 747 -9.55 -24.03 15.70
N VAL A 748 -10.42 -25.00 15.37
CA VAL A 748 -11.55 -24.79 14.44
C VAL A 748 -12.53 -23.77 15.00
N LEU A 749 -12.70 -23.71 16.32
CA LEU A 749 -13.63 -22.79 16.98
C LEU A 749 -13.24 -21.31 16.75
N PRO A 750 -12.04 -20.83 17.15
CA PRO A 750 -11.65 -19.44 16.91
C PRO A 750 -11.55 -19.12 15.41
N PHE A 751 -11.18 -20.09 14.57
CA PHE A 751 -11.18 -19.90 13.11
C PHE A 751 -12.59 -19.70 12.54
N SER A 752 -13.56 -20.49 12.99
CA SER A 752 -14.96 -20.36 12.58
C SER A 752 -15.55 -19.03 13.03
N LEU A 753 -15.16 -18.54 14.21
CA LEU A 753 -15.55 -17.21 14.69
C LEU A 753 -14.93 -16.10 13.83
N LEU A 754 -13.64 -16.20 13.46
CA LEU A 754 -13.01 -15.26 12.54
C LEU A 754 -13.68 -15.25 11.17
N LEU A 755 -13.95 -16.44 10.62
CA LEU A 755 -14.67 -16.61 9.36
C LEU A 755 -16.06 -15.96 9.42
N ALA A 756 -16.83 -16.27 10.47
CA ALA A 756 -18.14 -15.68 10.69
C ALA A 756 -18.06 -14.15 10.86
N ALA A 757 -17.05 -13.62 11.56
CA ALA A 757 -16.85 -12.18 11.72
C ALA A 757 -16.61 -11.48 10.37
N VAL A 758 -15.70 -12.03 9.54
CA VAL A 758 -15.39 -11.50 8.20
C VAL A 758 -16.64 -11.48 7.30
N PHE A 759 -17.46 -12.53 7.32
CA PHE A 759 -18.61 -12.65 6.42
C PHE A 759 -19.92 -12.08 6.99
N SER A 760 -20.07 -11.96 8.31
CA SER A 760 -21.25 -11.35 8.95
C SER A 760 -21.26 -9.82 8.81
N GLN A 761 -20.07 -9.20 8.85
CA GLN A 761 -19.92 -7.80 8.55
C GLN A 761 -19.90 -7.59 7.04
N ARG A 762 -21.09 -7.54 6.41
CA ARG A 762 -21.22 -6.64 5.25
C ARG A 762 -20.88 -5.27 5.80
N CYS A 763 -19.79 -4.65 5.33
CA CYS A 763 -19.37 -3.29 5.70
C CYS A 763 -20.48 -2.30 5.34
N ARG A 764 -21.58 -2.28 6.09
CA ARG A 764 -22.61 -1.26 5.93
C ARG A 764 -21.94 0.02 6.39
N ILE A 765 -21.70 0.94 5.46
CA ILE A 765 -21.38 2.31 5.84
C ILE A 765 -22.46 2.74 6.82
N PRO A 766 -22.12 3.11 8.07
CA PRO A 766 -23.10 3.60 9.03
C PRO A 766 -23.82 4.81 8.42
N GLY A 767 -25.09 4.65 8.07
CA GLY A 767 -25.88 5.67 7.36
C GLY A 767 -26.54 5.18 6.07
N ALA A 768 -26.01 4.13 5.43
CA ALA A 768 -26.68 3.47 4.31
C ALA A 768 -27.86 2.63 4.85
N ARG A 769 -29.00 3.28 5.12
CA ARG A 769 -30.27 2.57 5.27
C ARG A 769 -30.43 1.73 4.02
N SER A 770 -30.55 0.41 4.18
CA SER A 770 -30.94 -0.43 3.06
C SER A 770 -32.30 0.07 2.61
N THR A 771 -32.33 0.81 1.50
CA THR A 771 -33.52 0.94 0.68
C THR A 771 -33.80 -0.47 0.23
N ASP A 772 -34.61 -1.17 1.01
CA ASP A 772 -34.88 -2.58 0.82
C ASP A 772 -35.46 -2.72 -0.57
N ARG A 773 -34.65 -3.24 -1.51
CA ARG A 773 -34.94 -3.20 -2.96
C ARG A 773 -36.28 -3.88 -3.29
N ARG A 774 -36.81 -4.67 -2.35
CA ARG A 774 -38.13 -5.31 -2.40
C ARG A 774 -39.32 -4.34 -2.40
N THR A 775 -39.21 -3.11 -1.89
CA THR A 775 -40.32 -2.13 -2.01
C THR A 775 -40.30 -1.36 -3.33
N SER A 776 -39.17 -1.32 -4.05
CA SER A 776 -39.08 -0.69 -5.39
C SER A 776 -39.59 -1.58 -6.53
N ALA A 777 -39.88 -2.85 -6.25
CA ALA A 777 -40.62 -3.74 -7.14
C ALA A 777 -42.14 -3.62 -6.91
N GLN A 778 -42.64 -2.41 -6.63
CA GLN A 778 -44.06 -2.13 -6.87
C GLN A 778 -44.34 -2.37 -8.36
N PRO A 779 -45.41 -3.12 -8.71
CA PRO A 779 -45.81 -3.31 -10.09
C PRO A 779 -45.92 -1.94 -10.76
N ALA A 780 -45.51 -1.82 -12.03
CA ALA A 780 -45.61 -0.58 -12.81
C ALA A 780 -47.02 0.04 -12.81
N GLU A 781 -48.03 -0.73 -12.41
CA GLU A 781 -49.42 -0.34 -12.17
C GLU A 781 -49.59 0.64 -10.99
N GLN A 782 -48.92 0.42 -9.86
CA GLN A 782 -48.99 1.33 -8.70
C GLN A 782 -48.24 2.65 -8.92
N LYS A 783 -47.20 2.65 -9.76
CA LYS A 783 -46.49 3.88 -10.16
C LYS A 783 -47.34 4.76 -11.09
N LYS A 784 -48.31 4.16 -11.79
CA LYS A 784 -49.26 4.87 -12.64
C LYS A 784 -50.37 5.52 -11.80
N GLU A 785 -50.92 4.78 -10.83
CA GLU A 785 -51.88 5.33 -9.85
C GLU A 785 -51.28 6.46 -9.00
N ALA A 786 -50.05 6.31 -8.51
CA ALA A 786 -49.41 7.35 -7.71
C ALA A 786 -49.17 8.65 -8.50
N ASN A 787 -48.87 8.55 -9.80
CA ASN A 787 -48.73 9.74 -10.66
C ASN A 787 -50.09 10.38 -11.00
N GLU A 788 -51.15 9.59 -11.20
CA GLU A 788 -52.52 10.11 -11.41
C GLU A 788 -53.08 10.80 -10.15
N VAL A 789 -52.72 10.34 -8.94
CA VAL A 789 -53.13 10.96 -7.67
C VAL A 789 -52.36 12.26 -7.38
N VAL A 790 -51.08 12.34 -7.77
CA VAL A 790 -50.29 13.57 -7.61
C VAL A 790 -50.76 14.67 -8.57
N ASP A 791 -51.09 14.34 -9.82
CA ASP A 791 -51.68 15.29 -10.76
C ASP A 791 -53.09 15.77 -10.32
N ALA A 792 -53.86 14.92 -9.64
CA ALA A 792 -55.15 15.31 -9.05
C ALA A 792 -55.01 16.24 -7.83
N THR A 793 -53.89 16.16 -7.09
CA THR A 793 -53.68 16.93 -5.85
C THR A 793 -53.08 18.32 -6.12
N ILE A 794 -52.36 18.51 -7.24
CA ILE A 794 -51.77 19.81 -7.61
C ILE A 794 -52.82 20.88 -7.98
N HIS A 795 -54.09 20.49 -8.19
CA HIS A 795 -55.19 21.43 -8.42
C HIS A 795 -55.98 21.86 -7.16
N ALA A 796 -55.60 21.41 -5.96
CA ALA A 796 -56.26 21.83 -4.72
C ALA A 796 -55.39 22.82 -3.91
N ASN A 797 -55.81 24.09 -3.92
CA ASN A 797 -55.30 25.13 -3.03
C ASN A 797 -55.38 24.71 -1.55
N LEU A 798 -54.24 24.67 -0.84
CA LEU A 798 -54.21 24.66 0.61
C LEU A 798 -53.13 25.60 1.18
N PRO A 799 -53.39 26.21 2.36
CA PRO A 799 -52.67 27.39 2.84
C PRO A 799 -51.39 27.07 3.62
N ARG A 800 -50.54 28.11 3.73
CA ARG A 800 -49.31 28.16 4.54
C ARG A 800 -49.56 27.84 6.02
N CYS A 801 -48.68 27.04 6.60
CA CYS A 801 -48.44 27.00 8.04
C CYS A 801 -46.95 27.23 8.30
N ASP A 802 -46.67 28.29 9.06
CA ASP A 802 -45.39 28.59 9.69
C ASP A 802 -45.17 27.72 10.95
N THR A 803 -43.91 27.73 11.40
CA THR A 803 -43.37 27.27 12.69
C THR A 803 -43.07 25.78 12.86
N ALA A 804 -41.78 25.45 12.94
CA ALA A 804 -41.19 24.75 14.09
C ALA A 804 -39.66 24.65 13.88
N ALA A 805 -38.94 25.51 14.60
CA ALA A 805 -37.59 25.20 15.03
C ALA A 805 -37.71 24.17 16.15
N ASP A 806 -37.07 23.02 16.00
CA ASP A 806 -36.50 22.28 17.14
C ASP A 806 -35.47 21.27 16.61
N GLY A 807 -34.25 21.43 17.11
CA GLY A 807 -33.13 20.57 16.82
C GLY A 807 -33.13 19.39 17.78
N ASP A 808 -33.56 18.22 17.31
CA ASP A 808 -33.43 16.99 18.08
C ASP A 808 -32.08 16.32 17.82
N LEU A 809 -31.24 16.49 18.84
CA LEU A 809 -30.02 15.74 19.12
C LEU A 809 -30.42 14.30 19.47
N VAL A 810 -30.67 13.46 18.46
CA VAL A 810 -30.93 12.03 18.69
C VAL A 810 -29.67 11.35 19.21
N SER A 811 -29.77 10.85 20.44
CA SER A 811 -28.77 10.03 21.11
C SER A 811 -28.48 8.75 20.31
N TRP A 812 -27.22 8.55 19.98
CA TRP A 812 -26.72 7.29 19.43
C TRP A 812 -25.76 6.68 20.47
N THR A 813 -26.32 5.87 21.37
CA THR A 813 -25.53 4.93 22.20
C THR A 813 -25.48 3.59 21.47
N PHE A 814 -24.28 3.20 21.04
CA PHE A 814 -23.91 1.82 20.68
C PHE A 814 -22.44 1.58 21.03
#